data_AF-A0AAV5UI86-F1
#
_entry.id   AF-A0AAV5UI86-F1
#
_cell.length_a   1.000
_cell.length_b   1.000
_cell.length_c   1.000
_cell.angle_alpha   90.00
_cell.angle_beta   90.00
_cell.angle_gamma   90.00
#
_symmetry.space_group_name_H-M   'P 1'
#
loop_
_entity.id
_entity.type
_entity.pdbx_description
1 polymer ?
#
loop_
_entity_poly.entity_id
_entity_poly.type
_entity_poly.pdbx_seq_one_letter_code
_entity_poly.pdbx_strand_id
1 'polypeptide(L)'
;FFEGQDILGPIKVLKPDDEHPCAWAECEFGAVAWNGDYKGPPSFTYKPLSSFACSGDRTWRYTGPEAEQSQLQAVACVIKGCEELDSRRHEDCDSKFACYWPDFVDGDADDWKKMTCDDPHALRRSDDATEIAPTCKMGQWSADGNNIESATEVICITCLDVETEREDVVQPTVTGRNKEVSCPKLGKLTIEYEYNGEKQSIPVTSLKCSSEFSWKATGGPFPPFPSFEEAVRELPTWKARCIIPEDNRCRSGFLYYEGWCVYSTGHNEYSFQDAANVCNGVGALAPSIHNKYELDFWSEASEYVTSGHYWLDASCPTVGQPYVWKDETQTDYMGPRGELQQCDGEGSYHIHPFGFDYYKYDVPAPAICVYKFDAPPDPQPVDPTANYCSCEPSKTYLDIVFIVDTSEDMNSNTVGDAIATIRSTLSPMQFGKALFQSQVAILAYGDKVQTVKNFGDIRNTNDVWEISLPSIGGKATKLADAIKQVSSMISNNKREITRGVIVLLSKSFNQLDAINIKGAAEAFKDTGGIIITIDYANGGIAGLKDIATTGYYINEPATNPDNLNSALCDANCFCPDGLLPYNVPKKPLAREVPMGCYHVAKVPSVYDAAALNCKKQKGYVATMKDYAKNIFMVSLFPEKARFWIGMKENNEKRYEGPFEWSDGSDIFTTFWAPANPVFDQHCVYAQQQSGSNSAWFSADCTEPLKYSMTYACQFRPCDSKYDCRM
;
A
#
# COMPACT_ATOMS: atom_id res chain seq x y z
N PHE A 1 -4.63 71.75 10.86
CA PHE A 1 -5.19 70.40 10.89
C PHE A 1 -5.58 70.07 9.47
N PHE A 2 -4.79 69.22 8.82
CA PHE A 2 -5.08 68.67 7.51
C PHE A 2 -5.95 67.42 7.73
N GLU A 3 -6.96 67.19 6.88
CA GLU A 3 -7.80 65.99 6.97
C GLU A 3 -6.98 64.75 6.57
N GLY A 4 -7.41 63.58 7.05
CA GLY A 4 -6.57 62.39 7.33
C GLY A 4 -5.88 61.65 6.18
N GLN A 5 -5.48 62.32 5.10
CA GLN A 5 -4.57 61.79 4.08
C GLN A 5 -3.51 62.81 3.61
N ASP A 6 -3.60 64.07 4.04
CA ASP A 6 -2.75 65.15 3.55
C ASP A 6 -1.46 65.30 4.39
N ILE A 7 -0.29 65.35 3.74
CA ILE A 7 1.02 65.57 4.38
C ILE A 7 1.63 66.92 4.00
N LEU A 8 2.42 67.52 4.91
CA LEU A 8 3.12 68.80 4.65
C LEU A 8 4.29 68.59 3.69
N GLY A 9 4.21 69.18 2.50
CA GLY A 9 5.26 69.12 1.48
C GLY A 9 6.37 70.18 1.63
N PRO A 10 7.50 70.01 0.92
CA PRO A 10 8.62 70.95 0.97
C PRO A 10 8.28 72.28 0.29
N ILE A 11 8.67 73.39 0.93
CA ILE A 11 8.61 74.74 0.37
C ILE A 11 10.00 75.12 -0.12
N LYS A 12 10.15 75.40 -1.42
CA LYS A 12 11.41 75.90 -1.98
C LYS A 12 11.35 77.42 -2.11
N VAL A 13 12.12 78.14 -1.29
CA VAL A 13 12.21 79.61 -1.36
C VAL A 13 13.26 80.01 -2.39
N LEU A 14 12.85 80.85 -3.32
CA LEU A 14 13.61 81.38 -4.45
C LEU A 14 13.86 82.88 -4.29
N LYS A 15 14.96 83.34 -4.90
CA LYS A 15 15.32 84.77 -4.91
C LYS A 15 14.47 85.53 -5.94
N PRO A 16 14.29 86.85 -5.78
CA PRO A 16 13.61 87.67 -6.78
C PRO A 16 14.21 87.48 -8.19
N ASP A 17 13.35 87.52 -9.20
CA ASP A 17 13.68 87.47 -10.63
C ASP A 17 12.82 88.45 -11.45
N ASP A 18 12.98 88.44 -12.77
CA ASP A 18 12.31 89.39 -13.66
C ASP A 18 10.78 89.23 -13.68
N GLU A 19 10.25 88.07 -13.28
CA GLU A 19 8.81 87.80 -13.16
C GLU A 19 8.30 87.99 -11.72
N HIS A 20 9.18 87.86 -10.71
CA HIS A 20 8.87 87.93 -9.29
C HIS A 20 9.76 88.98 -8.57
N PRO A 21 9.26 90.22 -8.37
CA PRO A 21 10.07 91.33 -7.83
C PRO A 21 10.45 91.20 -6.35
N CYS A 22 10.04 90.12 -5.68
CA CYS A 22 10.32 89.80 -4.28
C CYS A 22 10.64 88.31 -4.11
N ALA A 23 11.18 87.92 -2.94
CA ALA A 23 11.44 86.51 -2.66
C ALA A 23 10.12 85.74 -2.71
N TRP A 24 10.14 84.65 -3.45
CA TRP A 24 8.98 83.84 -3.76
C TRP A 24 9.27 82.40 -3.43
N ALA A 25 8.25 81.58 -3.32
CA ALA A 25 8.41 80.17 -3.04
C ALA A 25 7.50 79.34 -3.93
N GLU A 26 7.95 78.14 -4.22
CA GLU A 26 7.19 77.16 -4.98
C GLU A 26 6.92 75.96 -4.08
N CYS A 27 5.68 75.47 -4.11
CA CYS A 27 5.44 74.10 -3.70
C CYS A 27 5.84 73.18 -4.86
N GLU A 28 6.63 72.18 -4.52
CA GLU A 28 6.95 71.10 -5.47
C GLU A 28 5.67 70.35 -5.90
N PHE A 29 4.69 70.26 -4.99
CA PHE A 29 3.36 69.68 -5.22
C PHE A 29 2.32 70.58 -4.57
N GLY A 30 1.33 71.07 -5.33
CA GLY A 30 0.11 71.81 -4.94
C GLY A 30 0.11 72.65 -3.64
N ALA A 31 -0.32 73.91 -3.73
CA ALA A 31 -0.43 74.77 -2.54
C ALA A 31 -1.86 74.82 -2.01
N VAL A 32 -2.02 74.72 -0.70
CA VAL A 32 -3.25 75.09 0.01
C VAL A 32 -3.01 76.43 0.68
N ALA A 33 -3.90 77.38 0.42
CA ALA A 33 -3.86 78.67 1.08
C ALA A 33 -5.19 78.95 1.79
N TRP A 34 -5.09 79.73 2.87
CA TRP A 34 -6.25 80.16 3.65
C TRP A 34 -6.13 81.62 4.06
N ASN A 35 -7.29 82.28 4.13
CA ASN A 35 -7.42 83.69 4.44
C ASN A 35 -8.55 83.84 5.49
N GLY A 36 -8.23 84.00 6.78
CA GLY A 36 -9.25 84.19 7.81
C GLY A 36 -8.75 84.24 9.26
N ASP A 37 -9.49 84.97 10.11
CA ASP A 37 -9.39 84.90 11.57
C ASP A 37 -10.21 83.71 12.11
N TYR A 38 -9.62 82.94 13.03
CA TYR A 38 -10.11 81.63 13.50
C TYR A 38 -11.47 81.67 14.21
N LYS A 39 -12.58 81.55 13.47
CA LYS A 39 -13.94 81.22 13.99
C LYS A 39 -14.79 80.44 12.98
N GLY A 40 -14.39 79.23 12.61
CA GLY A 40 -15.19 78.30 11.81
C GLY A 40 -14.34 77.23 11.10
N PRO A 41 -14.92 76.12 10.61
CA PRO A 41 -14.18 75.11 9.84
C PRO A 41 -13.60 75.77 8.57
N PRO A 42 -12.28 75.73 8.36
CA PRO A 42 -11.60 76.45 7.29
C PRO A 42 -12.04 75.97 5.90
N SER A 43 -12.49 76.88 5.04
CA SER A 43 -12.65 76.62 3.61
C SER A 43 -11.28 76.72 2.94
N PHE A 44 -10.63 75.58 2.72
CA PHE A 44 -9.38 75.51 1.99
C PHE A 44 -9.63 75.51 0.47
N THR A 45 -8.81 76.24 -0.28
CA THR A 45 -8.81 76.16 -1.75
C THR A 45 -7.51 75.52 -2.19
N TYR A 46 -7.59 74.32 -2.78
CA TYR A 46 -6.45 73.64 -3.39
C TYR A 46 -6.20 74.25 -4.77
N LYS A 47 -4.97 74.71 -5.04
CA LYS A 47 -4.59 75.25 -6.35
C LYS A 47 -3.42 74.43 -6.92
N PRO A 48 -3.57 73.86 -8.13
CA PRO A 48 -2.55 73.02 -8.76
C PRO A 48 -1.33 73.81 -9.29
N LEU A 49 -1.40 75.14 -9.36
CA LEU A 49 -0.27 76.02 -9.71
C LEU A 49 0.26 76.66 -8.42
N SER A 50 1.56 76.46 -8.14
CA SER A 50 2.11 76.42 -6.76
C SER A 50 3.10 77.52 -6.40
N SER A 51 3.26 78.58 -7.20
CA SER A 51 4.15 79.69 -6.85
C SER A 51 3.41 80.79 -6.09
N PHE A 52 4.05 81.29 -5.04
CA PHE A 52 3.55 82.36 -4.19
C PHE A 52 4.68 83.29 -3.77
N ALA A 53 4.43 84.59 -3.78
CA ALA A 53 5.44 85.60 -3.47
C ALA A 53 5.12 86.35 -2.18
N CYS A 54 6.16 86.69 -1.42
CA CYS A 54 6.01 87.51 -0.21
C CYS A 54 5.83 88.97 -0.61
N SER A 55 4.67 89.54 -0.31
CA SER A 55 4.42 90.97 -0.46
C SER A 55 5.09 91.75 0.67
N GLY A 56 5.55 92.97 0.40
CA GLY A 56 6.30 93.82 1.35
C GLY A 56 5.54 94.17 2.66
N ASP A 57 4.29 93.73 2.78
CA ASP A 57 3.41 93.79 3.96
C ASP A 57 3.44 92.50 4.82
N ARG A 58 4.38 91.57 4.58
CA ARG A 58 4.53 90.26 5.27
C ARG A 58 3.40 89.25 4.99
N THR A 59 2.65 89.43 3.91
CA THR A 59 1.61 88.48 3.47
C THR A 59 2.05 87.75 2.20
N TRP A 60 1.57 86.52 2.00
CA TRP A 60 1.85 85.76 0.77
C TRP A 60 0.77 86.07 -0.28
N ARG A 61 1.12 86.04 -1.57
CA ARG A 61 0.17 86.20 -2.68
C ARG A 61 0.45 85.17 -3.76
N TYR A 62 -0.58 84.69 -4.46
CA TYR A 62 -0.40 83.84 -5.64
C TYR A 62 0.31 84.61 -6.76
N THR A 63 1.17 83.92 -7.51
CA THR A 63 1.86 84.48 -8.67
C THR A 63 1.63 83.60 -9.89
N GLY A 64 1.13 84.19 -10.98
CA GLY A 64 0.84 83.48 -12.23
C GLY A 64 -0.07 84.30 -13.16
N PRO A 65 -0.06 84.03 -14.48
CA PRO A 65 -0.78 84.83 -15.48
C PRO A 65 -2.30 84.78 -15.35
N GLU A 66 -2.86 83.78 -14.64
CA GLU A 66 -4.30 83.64 -14.38
C GLU A 66 -4.65 83.73 -12.88
N ALA A 67 -3.71 84.13 -12.02
CA ALA A 67 -3.94 84.17 -10.57
C ALA A 67 -4.67 85.46 -10.14
N GLU A 68 -5.84 85.33 -9.52
CA GLU A 68 -6.43 86.44 -8.75
C GLU A 68 -5.47 86.81 -7.61
N GLN A 69 -5.05 88.09 -7.53
CA GLN A 69 -4.17 88.57 -6.46
C GLN A 69 -4.90 88.64 -5.11
N SER A 70 -5.09 87.51 -4.45
CA SER A 70 -5.60 87.45 -3.08
C SER A 70 -4.45 87.49 -2.06
N GLN A 71 -4.57 88.31 -1.02
CA GLN A 71 -3.68 88.24 0.15
C GLN A 71 -3.92 86.92 0.89
N LEU A 72 -2.87 86.18 1.22
CA LEU A 72 -2.91 84.90 1.92
C LEU A 72 -2.24 85.07 3.29
N GLN A 73 -2.93 84.67 4.36
CA GLN A 73 -2.41 84.75 5.73
C GLN A 73 -1.50 83.56 6.05
N ALA A 74 -1.82 82.38 5.54
CA ALA A 74 -0.98 81.19 5.64
C ALA A 74 -1.05 80.40 4.34
N VAL A 75 0.10 79.85 3.95
CA VAL A 75 0.24 78.93 2.83
C VAL A 75 0.96 77.70 3.36
N ALA A 76 0.44 76.54 3.04
CA ALA A 76 1.11 75.27 3.27
C ALA A 76 1.21 74.55 1.93
N CYS A 77 2.38 73.98 1.65
CA CYS A 77 2.48 72.96 0.62
C CYS A 77 1.87 71.70 1.21
N VAL A 78 0.82 71.21 0.56
CA VAL A 78 0.10 70.03 1.03
C VAL A 78 0.11 69.06 -0.12
N ILE A 79 0.66 67.89 0.18
CA ILE A 79 0.63 66.78 -0.73
C ILE A 79 -0.61 65.97 -0.37
N LYS A 80 -1.50 65.82 -1.35
CA LYS A 80 -2.63 64.89 -1.22
C LYS A 80 -2.04 63.49 -1.04
N GLY A 81 -2.49 62.76 -0.02
CA GLY A 81 -2.07 61.39 0.20
C GLY A 81 -2.32 60.53 -1.04
N CYS A 82 -1.60 59.41 -1.13
CA CYS A 82 -1.81 58.44 -2.18
C CYS A 82 -3.25 57.91 -2.11
N GLU A 83 -4.10 58.35 -3.04
CA GLU A 83 -5.41 57.74 -3.26
C GLU A 83 -5.22 56.42 -4.00
N GLU A 84 -6.04 55.44 -3.65
CA GLU A 84 -6.13 54.18 -4.38
C GLU A 84 -6.47 54.49 -5.85
N LEU A 85 -5.70 53.90 -6.77
CA LEU A 85 -6.02 53.99 -8.20
C LEU A 85 -7.41 53.38 -8.44
N ASP A 86 -8.13 53.93 -9.44
CA ASP A 86 -9.49 53.46 -9.72
C ASP A 86 -9.48 51.95 -10.03
N SER A 87 -10.43 51.26 -9.44
CA SER A 87 -10.50 49.80 -9.48
C SER A 87 -11.84 49.44 -10.14
N ARG A 88 -11.78 48.95 -11.40
CA ARG A 88 -12.98 48.55 -12.15
C ARG A 88 -13.39 47.10 -11.93
N ARG A 89 -14.68 46.84 -12.17
CA ARG A 89 -15.37 45.55 -11.99
C ARG A 89 -14.69 44.42 -12.75
N HIS A 90 -14.65 43.24 -12.14
CA HIS A 90 -14.08 41.97 -12.63
C HIS A 90 -14.46 41.56 -14.08
N GLU A 91 -15.49 42.17 -14.67
CA GLU A 91 -16.04 41.87 -15.99
C GLU A 91 -15.15 42.31 -17.17
N ASP A 92 -14.21 43.24 -16.96
CA ASP A 92 -13.29 43.75 -17.99
C ASP A 92 -11.99 42.91 -18.11
N CYS A 93 -11.88 41.80 -17.37
CA CYS A 93 -10.71 40.92 -17.38
C CYS A 93 -10.61 40.14 -18.70
N ASP A 94 -9.41 40.05 -19.28
CA ASP A 94 -9.17 39.17 -20.44
C ASP A 94 -9.53 37.73 -20.05
N SER A 95 -10.33 37.07 -20.90
CA SER A 95 -10.72 35.65 -20.81
C SER A 95 -9.56 34.65 -20.63
N LYS A 96 -8.31 35.09 -20.74
CA LYS A 96 -7.09 34.31 -20.49
C LYS A 96 -6.65 34.28 -19.03
N PHE A 97 -7.20 35.14 -18.17
CA PHE A 97 -6.82 35.25 -16.77
C PHE A 97 -8.06 35.28 -15.87
N ALA A 98 -7.88 34.89 -14.61
CA ALA A 98 -8.82 35.26 -13.56
C ALA A 98 -8.31 36.55 -12.88
N CYS A 99 -9.22 37.44 -12.49
CA CYS A 99 -8.85 38.74 -11.95
C CYS A 99 -9.31 38.95 -10.50
N TYR A 100 -8.58 39.74 -9.73
CA TYR A 100 -8.97 40.13 -8.39
C TYR A 100 -8.47 41.52 -8.01
N TRP A 101 -9.03 42.05 -6.91
CA TRP A 101 -8.70 43.38 -6.42
C TRP A 101 -7.27 43.43 -5.86
N PRO A 102 -6.47 44.43 -6.27
CA PRO A 102 -5.15 44.68 -5.67
C PRO A 102 -5.28 45.22 -4.25
N ASP A 103 -4.28 44.90 -3.43
CA ASP A 103 -4.16 45.42 -2.07
C ASP A 103 -3.34 46.71 -2.07
N PHE A 104 -3.87 47.73 -1.39
CA PHE A 104 -3.16 48.97 -1.14
C PHE A 104 -2.43 48.87 0.21
N VAL A 105 -1.10 48.84 0.16
CA VAL A 105 -0.26 48.60 1.35
C VAL A 105 0.80 49.68 1.54
N ASP A 106 1.19 49.85 2.80
CA ASP A 106 2.27 50.74 3.20
C ASP A 106 3.60 50.17 2.68
N GLY A 107 4.48 51.03 2.15
CA GLY A 107 5.82 50.59 1.78
C GLY A 107 6.81 50.67 2.95
N ASP A 108 8.07 50.30 2.70
CA ASP A 108 9.21 50.24 3.63
C ASP A 108 9.76 51.59 4.22
N ALA A 109 9.66 52.73 3.54
CA ALA A 109 9.88 54.09 4.06
C ALA A 109 8.58 54.79 4.55
N ASP A 110 8.71 55.84 5.37
CA ASP A 110 7.58 56.73 5.68
C ASP A 110 7.20 57.55 4.41
N ASP A 111 5.90 57.78 4.17
CA ASP A 111 5.33 58.60 3.07
C ASP A 111 5.31 58.00 1.64
N TRP A 112 5.42 56.67 1.50
CA TRP A 112 5.10 55.97 0.25
C TRP A 112 4.12 54.80 0.48
N LYS A 113 3.33 54.55 -0.55
CA LYS A 113 2.37 53.44 -0.63
C LYS A 113 2.65 52.64 -1.89
N LYS A 114 2.28 51.37 -1.91
CA LYS A 114 2.40 50.51 -3.09
C LYS A 114 1.10 49.74 -3.29
N MET A 115 0.76 49.46 -4.54
CA MET A 115 -0.26 48.45 -4.82
C MET A 115 0.41 47.12 -5.07
N THR A 116 -0.12 46.08 -4.44
CA THR A 116 0.41 44.73 -4.51
C THR A 116 -0.66 43.72 -4.83
N CYS A 117 -0.23 42.59 -5.34
CA CYS A 117 -1.04 41.41 -5.55
C CYS A 117 -0.48 40.27 -4.68
N ASP A 118 -1.24 39.18 -4.51
CA ASP A 118 -0.78 37.96 -3.82
C ASP A 118 0.45 37.35 -4.52
N ASP A 119 0.58 37.57 -5.84
CA ASP A 119 1.77 37.21 -6.62
C ASP A 119 2.54 38.47 -7.03
N PRO A 120 3.84 38.56 -6.70
CA PRO A 120 4.68 39.62 -7.23
C PRO A 120 4.69 39.45 -8.76
N HIS A 121 4.44 40.52 -9.50
CA HIS A 121 4.25 40.53 -10.97
C HIS A 121 2.83 40.23 -11.48
N ALA A 122 1.81 40.12 -10.63
CA ALA A 122 0.42 39.94 -11.08
C ALA A 122 -0.33 41.23 -11.42
N LEU A 123 0.21 42.39 -11.06
CA LEU A 123 -0.52 43.65 -11.22
C LEU A 123 -0.45 44.15 -12.66
N ARG A 124 -1.61 44.50 -13.22
CA ARG A 124 -1.81 44.88 -14.62
C ARG A 124 -2.64 46.14 -14.74
N ARG A 125 -2.51 46.84 -15.86
CA ARG A 125 -3.54 47.81 -16.29
C ARG A 125 -4.77 47.07 -16.81
N SER A 126 -5.96 47.62 -16.58
CA SER A 126 -7.22 46.99 -17.00
C SER A 126 -7.42 47.00 -18.53
N ASP A 127 -6.90 47.99 -19.24
CA ASP A 127 -7.21 48.28 -20.64
C ASP A 127 -6.27 47.58 -21.63
N ASP A 128 -4.99 47.44 -21.28
CA ASP A 128 -3.96 46.90 -22.16
C ASP A 128 -3.19 45.68 -21.58
N ALA A 129 -3.55 45.24 -20.36
CA ALA A 129 -2.91 44.14 -19.64
C ALA A 129 -1.37 44.28 -19.54
N THR A 130 -0.85 45.51 -19.47
CA THR A 130 0.59 45.74 -19.25
C THR A 130 0.92 45.58 -17.77
N GLU A 131 2.03 44.90 -17.44
CA GLU A 131 2.54 44.81 -16.07
C GLU A 131 2.90 46.19 -15.54
N ILE A 132 2.48 46.45 -14.29
CA ILE A 132 2.80 47.68 -13.58
C ILE A 132 3.23 47.34 -12.14
N ALA A 133 4.20 48.08 -11.62
CA ALA A 133 4.56 48.07 -10.21
C ALA A 133 4.41 49.50 -9.66
N PRO A 134 3.17 50.01 -9.53
CA PRO A 134 2.92 51.38 -9.20
C PRO A 134 3.30 51.59 -7.73
N THR A 135 4.21 52.52 -7.52
CA THR A 135 4.56 53.06 -6.21
C THR A 135 4.07 54.49 -6.18
N CYS A 136 3.39 54.85 -5.10
CA CYS A 136 3.01 56.21 -4.87
C CYS A 136 3.93 56.81 -3.82
N LYS A 137 4.58 57.91 -4.19
CA LYS A 137 5.38 58.71 -3.28
C LYS A 137 4.88 60.13 -3.39
N MET A 138 4.60 60.75 -2.23
CA MET A 138 4.15 62.14 -2.20
C MET A 138 2.94 62.39 -3.14
N GLY A 139 1.93 61.52 -3.09
CA GLY A 139 0.69 61.68 -3.86
C GLY A 139 0.78 61.40 -5.36
N GLN A 140 1.97 61.05 -5.86
CA GLN A 140 2.20 60.78 -7.28
C GLN A 140 2.52 59.30 -7.51
N TRP A 141 1.69 58.65 -8.33
CA TRP A 141 1.91 57.29 -8.78
C TRP A 141 3.00 57.24 -9.85
N SER A 142 3.90 56.27 -9.73
CA SER A 142 4.93 56.00 -10.73
C SER A 142 5.23 54.50 -10.84
N ALA A 143 5.52 54.03 -12.06
CA ALA A 143 6.09 52.71 -12.31
C ALA A 143 7.27 52.83 -13.27
N ASP A 144 8.33 52.05 -13.04
CA ASP A 144 9.56 52.06 -13.84
C ASP A 144 10.15 53.46 -14.08
N GLY A 145 9.99 54.35 -13.10
CA GLY A 145 10.47 55.73 -13.15
C GLY A 145 9.61 56.70 -13.95
N ASN A 146 8.46 56.26 -14.47
CA ASN A 146 7.51 57.10 -15.21
C ASN A 146 6.25 57.38 -14.37
N ASN A 147 5.71 58.59 -14.47
CA ASN A 147 4.48 58.98 -13.78
C ASN A 147 3.27 58.28 -14.40
N ILE A 148 2.38 57.79 -13.54
CA ILE A 148 1.11 57.17 -13.91
C ILE A 148 -0.03 58.13 -13.54
N GLU A 149 -0.99 58.31 -14.45
CA GLU A 149 -2.16 59.14 -14.19
C GLU A 149 -3.04 58.48 -13.10
N SER A 150 -3.59 59.29 -12.20
CA SER A 150 -4.44 58.80 -11.10
C SER A 150 -5.73 58.10 -11.57
N ALA A 151 -6.14 58.31 -12.83
CA ALA A 151 -7.26 57.63 -13.47
C ALA A 151 -6.88 56.28 -14.10
N THR A 152 -5.62 55.85 -13.98
CA THR A 152 -5.18 54.56 -14.50
C THR A 152 -5.84 53.46 -13.69
N GLU A 153 -6.56 52.59 -14.39
CA GLU A 153 -7.26 51.47 -13.80
C GLU A 153 -6.36 50.25 -13.70
N VAL A 154 -6.37 49.59 -12.54
CA VAL A 154 -5.43 48.52 -12.22
C VAL A 154 -6.13 47.28 -11.66
N ILE A 155 -5.59 46.11 -11.97
CA ILE A 155 -6.17 44.81 -11.58
C ILE A 155 -5.07 43.77 -11.35
N CYS A 156 -5.29 42.83 -10.42
CA CYS A 156 -4.40 41.68 -10.29
C CYS A 156 -4.91 40.52 -11.15
N ILE A 157 -3.99 39.87 -11.87
CA ILE A 157 -4.28 38.65 -12.63
C ILE A 157 -3.75 37.40 -11.92
N THR A 158 -4.41 36.27 -12.16
CA THR A 158 -3.94 34.93 -11.82
C THR A 158 -4.36 33.95 -12.92
N CYS A 159 -3.94 32.70 -12.82
CA CYS A 159 -4.40 31.66 -13.73
C CYS A 159 -5.93 31.55 -13.71
N LEU A 160 -6.51 31.20 -14.86
CA LEU A 160 -7.94 30.96 -15.01
C LEU A 160 -8.48 29.97 -13.96
N ASP A 161 -9.73 30.18 -13.58
CA ASP A 161 -10.45 29.26 -12.72
C ASP A 161 -10.47 27.86 -13.32
N VAL A 162 -10.25 26.87 -12.46
CA VAL A 162 -10.20 25.47 -12.86
C VAL A 162 -11.61 24.90 -12.82
N GLU A 163 -12.12 24.44 -13.96
CA GLU A 163 -13.38 23.70 -13.95
C GLU A 163 -13.17 22.34 -13.27
N THR A 164 -14.09 21.98 -12.36
CA THR A 164 -14.13 20.67 -11.71
C THR A 164 -15.48 19.99 -11.99
N GLU A 165 -15.54 18.67 -11.82
CA GLU A 165 -16.77 17.91 -11.98
C GLU A 165 -17.41 17.64 -10.62
N ARG A 166 -18.60 18.20 -10.37
CA ARG A 166 -19.25 18.13 -9.04
C ARG A 166 -19.66 16.72 -8.63
N GLU A 167 -19.85 15.85 -9.61
CA GLU A 167 -20.21 14.44 -9.39
C GLU A 167 -18.97 13.57 -9.06
N ASP A 168 -17.75 14.11 -9.15
CA ASP A 168 -16.55 13.36 -8.79
C ASP A 168 -16.55 13.03 -7.29
N VAL A 169 -16.27 11.75 -7.00
CA VAL A 169 -16.19 11.23 -5.63
C VAL A 169 -15.13 11.96 -4.80
N VAL A 170 -14.05 12.39 -5.46
CA VAL A 170 -12.98 13.17 -4.85
C VAL A 170 -12.84 14.46 -5.64
N GLN A 171 -13.00 15.60 -4.97
CA GLN A 171 -12.84 16.91 -5.59
C GLN A 171 -11.36 17.33 -5.57
N PRO A 172 -10.85 17.96 -6.66
CA PRO A 172 -9.56 18.64 -6.63
C PRO A 172 -9.60 19.85 -5.69
N THR A 173 -8.50 20.07 -4.97
CA THR A 173 -8.33 21.25 -4.13
C THR A 173 -7.51 22.28 -4.89
N VAL A 174 -8.07 23.47 -5.10
CA VAL A 174 -7.35 24.62 -5.67
C VAL A 174 -6.87 25.50 -4.53
N THR A 175 -5.55 25.65 -4.41
CA THR A 175 -4.92 26.43 -3.35
C THR A 175 -4.55 27.84 -3.80
N GLY A 176 -4.64 28.81 -2.88
CA GLY A 176 -4.17 30.19 -3.00
C GLY A 176 -4.47 30.86 -4.34
N ARG A 177 -5.62 31.53 -4.49
CA ARG A 177 -6.08 32.23 -5.72
C ARG A 177 -5.52 31.61 -7.03
N ASN A 178 -5.85 30.34 -7.27
CA ASN A 178 -5.45 29.57 -8.47
C ASN A 178 -3.95 29.27 -8.63
N LYS A 179 -3.19 29.05 -7.54
CA LYS A 179 -1.75 28.73 -7.60
C LYS A 179 -1.44 27.27 -7.90
N GLU A 180 -2.16 26.34 -7.29
CA GLU A 180 -1.89 24.90 -7.45
C GLU A 180 -3.16 24.08 -7.27
N VAL A 181 -3.32 23.07 -8.13
CA VAL A 181 -4.36 22.05 -8.00
C VAL A 181 -3.73 20.77 -7.48
N SER A 182 -4.29 20.23 -6.41
CA SER A 182 -3.88 18.96 -5.84
C SER A 182 -5.08 18.02 -5.71
N CYS A 183 -4.78 16.71 -5.64
CA CYS A 183 -5.76 15.71 -5.27
C CYS A 183 -5.50 15.22 -3.85
N PRO A 184 -6.57 14.96 -3.08
CA PRO A 184 -6.52 14.12 -1.88
C PRO A 184 -5.79 12.79 -2.12
N LYS A 185 -5.24 12.18 -1.06
CA LYS A 185 -4.39 10.95 -1.11
C LYS A 185 -4.95 9.81 -1.99
N LEU A 186 -6.27 9.74 -2.17
CA LEU A 186 -6.96 8.70 -2.91
C LEU A 186 -7.11 8.97 -4.43
N GLY A 187 -7.04 10.23 -4.87
CA GLY A 187 -7.27 10.62 -6.26
C GLY A 187 -5.99 10.83 -7.05
N LYS A 188 -5.95 10.38 -8.31
CA LYS A 188 -4.93 10.80 -9.27
C LYS A 188 -5.41 12.01 -10.06
N LEU A 189 -4.63 13.07 -9.98
CA LEU A 189 -4.90 14.29 -10.72
C LEU A 189 -4.90 13.98 -12.22
N THR A 190 -6.02 14.28 -12.87
CA THR A 190 -6.29 13.98 -14.27
C THR A 190 -6.89 15.20 -14.92
N ILE A 191 -6.42 15.51 -16.12
CA ILE A 191 -6.90 16.63 -16.91
C ILE A 191 -7.79 16.09 -18.01
N GLU A 192 -9.02 16.57 -18.07
CA GLU A 192 -9.96 16.24 -19.13
C GLU A 192 -10.20 17.42 -20.05
N TYR A 193 -10.17 17.16 -21.36
CA TYR A 193 -10.47 18.17 -22.37
C TYR A 193 -11.03 17.50 -23.61
N GLU A 194 -11.71 18.29 -24.46
CA GLU A 194 -12.24 17.81 -25.73
C GLU A 194 -11.44 18.40 -26.89
N TYR A 195 -11.02 17.55 -27.82
CA TYR A 195 -10.31 17.98 -29.02
C TYR A 195 -10.84 17.21 -30.24
N ASN A 196 -11.24 17.94 -31.30
CA ASN A 196 -11.86 17.37 -32.50
C ASN A 196 -13.08 16.46 -32.25
N GLY A 197 -13.86 16.72 -31.20
CA GLY A 197 -15.02 15.92 -30.82
C GLY A 197 -14.67 14.64 -30.03
N GLU A 198 -13.41 14.43 -29.67
CA GLU A 198 -12.95 13.33 -28.82
C GLU A 198 -12.57 13.83 -27.43
N LYS A 199 -13.09 13.16 -26.39
CA LYS A 199 -12.73 13.43 -25.00
C LYS A 199 -11.39 12.77 -24.67
N GLN A 200 -10.45 13.58 -24.19
CA GLN A 200 -9.15 13.16 -23.67
C GLN A 200 -9.19 13.21 -22.14
N SER A 201 -8.56 12.22 -21.49
CA SER A 201 -8.43 12.14 -20.03
C SER A 201 -7.01 11.73 -19.69
N ILE A 202 -6.20 12.70 -19.26
CA ILE A 202 -4.73 12.60 -19.17
C ILE A 202 -4.28 12.71 -17.72
N PRO A 203 -3.72 11.63 -17.11
CA PRO A 203 -3.22 11.68 -15.75
C PRO A 203 -1.93 12.50 -15.67
N VAL A 204 -1.83 13.35 -14.64
CA VAL A 204 -0.71 14.25 -14.38
C VAL A 204 -0.20 14.09 -12.96
N THR A 205 1.07 14.43 -12.74
CA THR A 205 1.72 14.39 -11.42
C THR A 205 1.64 15.71 -10.66
N SER A 206 1.46 16.83 -11.36
CA SER A 206 1.20 18.14 -10.73
C SER A 206 0.48 19.05 -11.71
N LEU A 207 -0.26 20.02 -11.18
CA LEU A 207 -0.84 21.12 -11.95
C LEU A 207 -0.65 22.43 -11.17
N LYS A 208 0.19 23.31 -11.70
CA LYS A 208 0.59 24.56 -11.03
C LYS A 208 0.45 25.74 -11.97
N CYS A 209 0.00 26.85 -11.43
CA CYS A 209 0.05 28.12 -12.11
C CYS A 209 1.51 28.59 -12.20
N SER A 210 1.91 29.03 -13.38
CA SER A 210 3.26 29.55 -13.59
C SER A 210 3.35 31.05 -13.36
N SER A 211 4.58 31.57 -13.35
CA SER A 211 4.86 33.01 -13.27
C SER A 211 4.29 33.83 -14.44
N GLU A 212 4.02 33.16 -15.57
CA GLU A 212 3.36 33.77 -16.73
C GLU A 212 1.83 33.62 -16.67
N PHE A 213 1.28 33.25 -15.51
CA PHE A 213 -0.16 33.06 -15.25
C PHE A 213 -0.83 32.06 -16.21
N SER A 214 -0.07 31.06 -16.64
CA SER A 214 -0.56 29.90 -17.40
C SER A 214 -0.43 28.63 -16.59
N TRP A 215 -1.42 27.74 -16.69
CA TRP A 215 -1.38 26.43 -16.06
C TRP A 215 -0.31 25.53 -16.69
N LYS A 216 0.53 24.93 -15.85
CA LYS A 216 1.56 23.95 -16.24
C LYS A 216 1.32 22.63 -15.54
N ALA A 217 1.25 21.57 -16.31
CA ALA A 217 1.18 20.21 -15.81
C ALA A 217 2.52 19.49 -15.93
N THR A 218 2.83 18.60 -14.99
CA THR A 218 3.91 17.61 -15.14
C THR A 218 3.30 16.23 -15.33
N GLY A 219 3.89 15.40 -16.20
CA GLY A 219 3.34 14.08 -16.54
C GLY A 219 2.26 14.12 -17.64
N GLY A 220 2.01 12.97 -18.27
CA GLY A 220 1.00 12.79 -19.31
C GLY A 220 1.41 13.29 -20.72
N PRO A 221 1.13 12.55 -21.81
CA PRO A 221 1.15 13.12 -23.15
C PRO A 221 -0.15 13.92 -23.38
N PHE A 222 -0.06 15.12 -23.96
CA PHE A 222 -1.22 15.97 -24.28
C PHE A 222 -1.49 16.06 -25.78
N PRO A 223 -1.68 14.94 -26.51
CA PRO A 223 -1.79 14.99 -27.96
C PRO A 223 -2.99 15.83 -28.43
N PRO A 224 -2.84 16.66 -29.47
CA PRO A 224 -1.64 16.84 -30.32
C PRO A 224 -0.62 17.86 -29.78
N PHE A 225 -0.86 18.44 -28.62
CA PHE A 225 -0.04 19.49 -28.03
C PHE A 225 1.25 18.94 -27.40
N PRO A 226 2.40 19.61 -27.63
CA PRO A 226 3.67 19.34 -26.96
C PRO A 226 3.62 19.41 -25.42
N SER A 227 2.75 20.26 -24.86
CA SER A 227 2.60 20.43 -23.42
C SER A 227 1.19 20.88 -23.05
N PHE A 228 0.82 20.73 -21.78
CA PHE A 228 -0.45 21.26 -21.28
C PHE A 228 -0.55 22.78 -21.40
N GLU A 229 0.57 23.48 -21.24
CA GLU A 229 0.62 24.95 -21.38
C GLU A 229 0.24 25.40 -22.80
N GLU A 230 0.63 24.64 -23.82
CA GLU A 230 0.19 24.88 -25.20
C GLU A 230 -1.26 24.45 -25.42
N ALA A 231 -1.69 23.35 -24.78
CA ALA A 231 -3.06 22.87 -24.88
C ALA A 231 -4.06 23.90 -24.34
N VAL A 232 -3.83 24.49 -23.16
CA VAL A 232 -4.73 25.49 -22.55
C VAL A 232 -4.88 26.77 -23.40
N ARG A 233 -3.89 27.11 -24.22
CA ARG A 233 -3.98 28.27 -25.14
C ARG A 233 -4.96 28.04 -26.28
N GLU A 234 -5.10 26.79 -26.71
CA GLU A 234 -5.91 26.38 -27.86
C GLU A 234 -7.25 25.75 -27.44
N LEU A 235 -7.37 25.33 -26.17
CA LEU A 235 -8.53 24.68 -25.58
C LEU A 235 -9.20 25.62 -24.56
N PRO A 236 -10.30 26.30 -24.92
CA PRO A 236 -10.97 27.23 -24.01
C PRO A 236 -11.67 26.54 -22.83
N THR A 237 -11.89 25.22 -22.89
CA THR A 237 -12.58 24.45 -21.85
C THR A 237 -11.82 23.16 -21.53
N TRP A 238 -11.43 23.00 -20.27
CA TRP A 238 -10.78 21.80 -19.72
C TRP A 238 -11.12 21.69 -18.23
N LYS A 239 -11.09 20.46 -17.70
CA LYS A 239 -11.42 20.16 -16.31
C LYS A 239 -10.25 19.49 -15.59
N ALA A 240 -10.04 19.85 -14.33
CA ALA A 240 -9.24 19.03 -13.43
C ALA A 240 -10.16 18.06 -12.68
N ARG A 241 -9.76 16.80 -12.62
CA ARG A 241 -10.47 15.73 -11.93
C ARG A 241 -9.52 14.94 -11.06
N CYS A 242 -10.02 14.44 -9.93
CA CYS A 242 -9.29 13.49 -9.10
C CYS A 242 -9.85 12.10 -9.33
N ILE A 243 -9.33 11.45 -10.37
CA ILE A 243 -9.80 10.12 -10.76
C ILE A 243 -9.10 9.08 -9.89
N ILE A 244 -9.89 8.31 -9.15
CA ILE A 244 -9.37 7.18 -8.39
C ILE A 244 -9.11 6.04 -9.39
N PRO A 245 -7.89 5.46 -9.45
CA PRO A 245 -7.62 4.34 -10.33
C PRO A 245 -8.55 3.17 -10.04
N GLU A 246 -9.00 2.45 -11.07
CA GLU A 246 -9.77 1.22 -10.86
C GLU A 246 -8.94 0.23 -10.02
N ASP A 247 -9.52 -0.16 -8.88
CA ASP A 247 -8.94 -1.09 -7.94
C ASP A 247 -9.86 -2.31 -7.80
N ASN A 248 -9.44 -3.43 -8.41
CA ASN A 248 -10.22 -4.67 -8.46
C ASN A 248 -10.33 -5.39 -7.10
N ARG A 249 -9.84 -4.80 -6.01
CA ARG A 249 -10.00 -5.35 -4.65
C ARG A 249 -11.43 -5.26 -4.15
N CYS A 250 -12.15 -4.20 -4.52
CA CYS A 250 -13.51 -3.98 -4.05
C CYS A 250 -14.55 -4.34 -5.13
N ARG A 251 -15.81 -4.54 -4.70
CA ARG A 251 -16.95 -4.69 -5.62
C ARG A 251 -17.08 -3.41 -6.43
N SER A 252 -17.58 -3.53 -7.66
CA SER A 252 -17.81 -2.37 -8.53
C SER A 252 -18.61 -1.29 -7.81
N GLY A 253 -18.14 -0.04 -7.89
CA GLY A 253 -18.69 1.12 -7.18
C GLY A 253 -18.02 1.43 -5.83
N PHE A 254 -17.25 0.50 -5.25
CA PHE A 254 -16.52 0.72 -4.01
C PHE A 254 -15.03 0.97 -4.25
N LEU A 255 -14.45 1.82 -3.40
CA LEU A 255 -13.06 2.24 -3.42
C LEU A 255 -12.29 1.55 -2.31
N TYR A 256 -11.14 0.97 -2.62
CA TYR A 256 -10.28 0.44 -1.56
C TYR A 256 -9.56 1.59 -0.83
N TYR A 257 -9.70 1.66 0.48
CA TYR A 257 -9.01 2.60 1.36
C TYR A 257 -8.59 1.91 2.65
N GLU A 258 -7.27 1.74 2.84
CA GLU A 258 -6.67 1.23 4.09
C GLU A 258 -7.37 -0.01 4.71
N GLY A 259 -7.72 -1.00 3.86
CA GLY A 259 -8.35 -2.26 4.29
C GLY A 259 -9.88 -2.25 4.25
N TRP A 260 -10.50 -1.14 3.88
CA TRP A 260 -11.93 -0.99 3.69
C TRP A 260 -12.29 -0.80 2.23
N CYS A 261 -13.46 -1.31 1.85
CA CYS A 261 -14.13 -0.96 0.62
C CYS A 261 -15.18 0.10 0.93
N VAL A 262 -14.99 1.29 0.39
CA VAL A 262 -15.70 2.53 0.74
C VAL A 262 -16.50 3.04 -0.46
N TYR A 263 -17.77 3.30 -0.24
CA TYR A 263 -18.67 3.95 -1.18
C TYR A 263 -19.11 5.29 -0.58
N SER A 264 -18.91 6.38 -1.30
CA SER A 264 -19.30 7.72 -0.88
C SER A 264 -20.43 8.24 -1.74
N THR A 265 -21.40 8.91 -1.12
CA THR A 265 -22.48 9.60 -1.85
C THR A 265 -22.08 10.99 -2.34
N GLY A 266 -20.82 11.40 -2.15
CA GLY A 266 -20.33 12.74 -2.46
C GLY A 266 -21.03 13.80 -1.62
N HIS A 267 -21.56 14.84 -2.27
CA HIS A 267 -22.27 15.95 -1.63
C HIS A 267 -23.78 15.74 -1.45
N ASN A 268 -24.30 14.57 -1.84
CA ASN A 268 -25.72 14.29 -1.65
C ASN A 268 -26.00 14.08 -0.17
N GLU A 269 -26.93 14.86 0.38
CA GLU A 269 -27.31 14.81 1.78
C GLU A 269 -28.61 14.04 1.99
N TYR A 270 -28.67 13.27 3.07
CA TYR A 270 -29.77 12.39 3.39
C TYR A 270 -30.19 12.57 4.86
N SER A 271 -31.46 12.30 5.15
CA SER A 271 -31.89 12.06 6.53
C SER A 271 -31.15 10.84 7.09
N PHE A 272 -31.06 10.72 8.41
CA PHE A 272 -30.39 9.58 9.05
C PHE A 272 -30.86 8.22 8.52
N GLN A 273 -32.18 8.03 8.41
CA GLN A 273 -32.74 6.76 7.93
C GLN A 273 -32.46 6.53 6.44
N ASP A 274 -32.49 7.59 5.64
CA ASP A 274 -32.22 7.49 4.20
C ASP A 274 -30.74 7.21 3.92
N ALA A 275 -29.82 7.82 4.68
CA ALA A 275 -28.39 7.50 4.63
C ALA A 275 -28.15 6.00 4.89
N ALA A 276 -28.79 5.49 5.94
CA ALA A 276 -28.73 4.08 6.31
C ALA A 276 -29.35 3.17 5.23
N ASN A 277 -30.39 3.64 4.53
CA ASN A 277 -31.01 2.92 3.40
C ASN A 277 -30.13 2.91 2.16
N VAL A 278 -29.41 4.00 1.87
CA VAL A 278 -28.44 4.08 0.77
C VAL A 278 -27.35 3.04 0.96
N CYS A 279 -26.76 2.94 2.16
CA CYS A 279 -25.73 1.94 2.44
C CYS A 279 -26.25 0.51 2.30
N ASN A 280 -27.42 0.22 2.85
CA ASN A 280 -28.07 -1.08 2.65
C ASN A 280 -28.31 -1.40 1.16
N GLY A 281 -28.71 -0.41 0.36
CA GLY A 281 -28.98 -0.55 -1.07
C GLY A 281 -27.75 -0.94 -1.89
N VAL A 282 -26.55 -0.52 -1.46
CA VAL A 282 -25.27 -0.91 -2.05
C VAL A 282 -24.64 -2.15 -1.39
N GLY A 283 -25.36 -2.78 -0.46
CA GLY A 283 -24.91 -4.00 0.24
C GLY A 283 -23.74 -3.75 1.20
N ALA A 284 -23.72 -2.58 1.86
CA ALA A 284 -22.75 -2.16 2.86
C ALA A 284 -23.46 -1.44 4.03
N LEU A 285 -22.70 -0.95 5.02
CA LEU A 285 -23.23 -0.24 6.19
C LEU A 285 -22.37 1.01 6.48
N ALA A 286 -22.87 1.98 7.24
CA ALA A 286 -22.00 3.07 7.69
C ALA A 286 -20.96 2.53 8.71
N PRO A 287 -19.80 3.19 8.86
CA PRO A 287 -18.73 2.71 9.74
C PRO A 287 -19.16 2.73 11.20
N SER A 288 -18.83 1.66 11.91
CA SER A 288 -18.82 1.56 13.37
C SER A 288 -17.44 1.93 13.92
N ILE A 289 -17.39 2.42 15.16
CA ILE A 289 -16.17 2.91 15.81
C ILE A 289 -15.96 2.15 17.12
N HIS A 290 -14.81 1.46 17.24
CA HIS A 290 -14.48 0.57 18.36
C HIS A 290 -13.23 0.98 19.14
N ASN A 291 -12.51 2.00 18.69
CA ASN A 291 -11.36 2.53 19.40
C ASN A 291 -10.98 3.94 18.91
N LYS A 292 -10.03 4.57 19.61
CA LYS A 292 -9.47 5.89 19.29
C LYS A 292 -8.86 5.93 17.88
N TYR A 293 -8.24 4.83 17.42
CA TYR A 293 -7.61 4.77 16.11
C TYR A 293 -8.65 4.81 14.99
N GLU A 294 -9.74 4.05 15.11
CA GLU A 294 -10.85 4.08 14.15
C GLU A 294 -11.55 5.44 14.15
N LEU A 295 -11.72 6.07 15.31
CA LEU A 295 -12.23 7.43 15.39
C LEU A 295 -11.35 8.40 14.60
N ASP A 296 -10.03 8.37 14.83
CA ASP A 296 -9.08 9.24 14.14
C ASP A 296 -9.05 8.96 12.64
N PHE A 297 -9.10 7.68 12.25
CA PHE A 297 -9.12 7.24 10.86
C PHE A 297 -10.35 7.75 10.10
N TRP A 298 -11.55 7.57 10.65
CA TRP A 298 -12.78 8.01 10.01
C TRP A 298 -12.96 9.54 10.10
N SER A 299 -12.40 10.19 11.13
CA SER A 299 -12.33 11.65 11.19
C SER A 299 -11.45 12.21 10.08
N GLU A 300 -10.25 11.63 9.86
CA GLU A 300 -9.38 11.98 8.73
C GLU A 300 -10.12 11.75 7.40
N ALA A 301 -10.82 10.60 7.25
CA ALA A 301 -11.57 10.30 6.03
C ALA A 301 -12.65 11.33 5.70
N SER A 302 -13.27 11.97 6.70
CA SER A 302 -14.28 13.01 6.48
C SER A 302 -13.77 14.25 5.73
N GLU A 303 -12.47 14.55 5.80
CA GLU A 303 -11.83 15.63 5.03
C GLU A 303 -11.68 15.30 3.54
N TYR A 304 -11.57 14.01 3.20
CA TYR A 304 -11.15 13.58 1.86
C TYR A 304 -12.22 12.84 1.06
N VAL A 305 -13.19 12.22 1.73
CA VAL A 305 -14.21 11.35 1.11
C VAL A 305 -15.57 12.03 0.97
N THR A 306 -15.80 13.12 1.71
CA THR A 306 -17.04 13.92 1.72
C THR A 306 -16.73 15.40 1.91
N SER A 307 -17.72 16.29 1.81
CA SER A 307 -17.61 17.72 2.16
C SER A 307 -17.48 17.99 3.67
N GLY A 308 -16.59 17.29 4.34
CA GLY A 308 -16.17 17.59 5.72
C GLY A 308 -17.02 16.98 6.84
N HIS A 309 -18.03 16.15 6.54
CA HIS A 309 -18.75 15.32 7.53
C HIS A 309 -19.70 14.32 6.87
N TYR A 310 -20.11 13.29 7.63
CA TYR A 310 -21.11 12.31 7.21
C TYR A 310 -21.75 11.55 8.39
N TRP A 311 -22.87 10.89 8.12
CA TRP A 311 -23.61 10.07 9.09
C TRP A 311 -22.85 8.80 9.50
N LEU A 312 -22.93 8.48 10.80
CA LEU A 312 -22.65 7.16 11.33
C LEU A 312 -23.96 6.39 11.59
N ASP A 313 -23.93 5.06 11.51
CA ASP A 313 -25.11 4.21 11.76
C ASP A 313 -25.27 3.84 13.25
N ALA A 314 -25.07 4.80 14.14
CA ALA A 314 -25.35 4.67 15.57
C ALA A 314 -26.83 4.96 15.83
N SER A 315 -27.59 3.99 16.33
CA SER A 315 -29.03 4.16 16.61
C SER A 315 -29.31 4.12 18.11
N CYS A 316 -30.36 4.82 18.55
CA CYS A 316 -30.78 4.78 19.95
C CYS A 316 -31.73 3.60 20.17
N PRO A 317 -31.33 2.54 20.90
CA PRO A 317 -32.21 1.40 21.12
C PRO A 317 -33.33 1.73 22.11
N THR A 318 -33.01 2.49 23.16
CA THR A 318 -33.93 2.97 24.20
C THR A 318 -33.28 4.14 24.91
N VAL A 319 -34.05 5.22 25.17
CA VAL A 319 -33.55 6.42 25.85
C VAL A 319 -32.84 6.06 27.16
N GLY A 320 -31.64 6.62 27.35
CA GLY A 320 -30.78 6.40 28.51
C GLY A 320 -29.90 5.15 28.45
N GLN A 321 -29.99 4.33 27.39
CA GLN A 321 -29.02 3.28 27.08
C GLN A 321 -27.93 3.81 26.13
N PRO A 322 -26.78 3.11 26.02
CA PRO A 322 -25.80 3.42 24.97
C PRO A 322 -26.41 3.31 23.58
N TYR A 323 -25.85 4.07 22.63
CA TYR A 323 -26.14 3.87 21.21
C TYR A 323 -25.72 2.47 20.78
N VAL A 324 -26.34 1.93 19.73
CA VAL A 324 -26.01 0.63 19.13
C VAL A 324 -25.71 0.77 17.64
N TRP A 325 -24.71 0.04 17.19
CA TRP A 325 -24.32 0.02 15.78
C TRP A 325 -25.25 -0.87 14.96
N LYS A 326 -25.59 -0.42 13.76
CA LYS A 326 -26.46 -1.17 12.84
C LYS A 326 -25.81 -2.43 12.26
N ASP A 327 -24.47 -2.50 12.25
CA ASP A 327 -23.72 -3.69 11.86
C ASP A 327 -23.67 -4.79 12.93
N GLU A 328 -24.43 -4.61 14.03
CA GLU A 328 -24.57 -5.53 15.16
C GLU A 328 -23.28 -5.70 15.97
N THR A 329 -22.24 -4.91 15.68
CA THR A 329 -21.02 -4.87 16.51
C THR A 329 -21.33 -4.24 17.87
N GLN A 330 -20.60 -4.67 18.89
CA GLN A 330 -20.78 -4.14 20.24
C GLN A 330 -20.29 -2.69 20.30
N THR A 331 -21.06 -1.81 20.95
CA THR A 331 -20.60 -0.47 21.31
C THR A 331 -19.69 -0.55 22.53
N ASP A 332 -18.42 -0.84 22.27
CA ASP A 332 -17.33 -1.02 23.23
C ASP A 332 -16.44 0.23 23.37
N TYR A 333 -16.60 1.21 22.48
CA TYR A 333 -15.96 2.51 22.54
C TYR A 333 -17.00 3.63 22.62
N MET A 334 -16.96 4.40 23.71
CA MET A 334 -17.96 5.44 23.98
C MET A 334 -17.58 6.82 23.44
N GLY A 335 -16.40 6.95 22.83
CA GLY A 335 -15.81 8.24 22.46
C GLY A 335 -15.07 8.93 23.62
N PRO A 336 -14.28 9.97 23.31
CA PRO A 336 -13.40 10.64 24.29
C PRO A 336 -14.16 11.40 25.39
N ARG A 337 -15.44 11.74 25.19
CA ARG A 337 -16.29 12.43 26.16
C ARG A 337 -17.49 11.58 26.62
N GLY A 338 -17.55 10.31 26.21
CA GLY A 338 -18.69 9.44 26.50
C GLY A 338 -19.91 9.74 25.62
N GLU A 339 -19.68 10.23 24.41
CA GLU A 339 -20.69 10.60 23.41
C GLU A 339 -21.71 9.47 23.20
N LEU A 340 -21.28 8.22 23.03
CA LEU A 340 -22.19 7.11 22.75
C LEU A 340 -22.82 6.48 24.01
N GLN A 341 -22.56 7.02 25.20
CA GLN A 341 -22.90 6.37 26.46
C GLN A 341 -24.40 6.42 26.79
N GLN A 342 -25.10 7.48 26.41
CA GLN A 342 -26.53 7.67 26.72
C GLN A 342 -27.25 8.35 25.56
N CYS A 343 -28.10 7.61 24.87
CA CYS A 343 -28.92 8.15 23.78
C CYS A 343 -30.20 8.81 24.30
N ASP A 344 -30.67 9.84 23.59
CA ASP A 344 -31.87 10.62 23.94
C ASP A 344 -33.08 10.31 23.03
N GLY A 345 -32.87 9.57 21.94
CA GLY A 345 -33.91 9.20 20.98
C GLY A 345 -34.28 10.33 20.00
N GLU A 346 -33.61 11.48 20.05
CA GLU A 346 -33.89 12.63 19.18
C GLU A 346 -32.85 12.81 18.05
N GLY A 347 -31.70 12.14 18.15
CA GLY A 347 -30.61 12.30 17.20
C GLY A 347 -29.56 11.19 17.24
N SER A 348 -28.48 11.43 16.49
CA SER A 348 -27.31 10.56 16.40
C SER A 348 -26.07 11.39 16.05
N TYR A 349 -24.98 10.74 15.66
CA TYR A 349 -23.68 11.36 15.47
C TYR A 349 -23.28 11.43 14.00
N HIS A 350 -22.80 12.60 13.60
CA HIS A 350 -21.91 12.75 12.46
C HIS A 350 -20.48 12.49 12.91
N ILE A 351 -19.63 12.18 11.94
CA ILE A 351 -18.19 12.28 12.11
C ILE A 351 -17.66 13.45 11.30
N HIS A 352 -16.82 14.25 11.96
CA HIS A 352 -16.14 15.43 11.44
C HIS A 352 -14.63 15.24 11.57
N PRO A 353 -13.78 16.12 11.00
CA PRO A 353 -12.33 16.05 11.13
C PRO A 353 -11.83 16.08 12.59
N PHE A 354 -12.66 16.61 13.49
CA PHE A 354 -12.39 16.70 14.92
C PHE A 354 -13.09 15.60 15.77
N GLY A 355 -13.74 14.62 15.15
CA GLY A 355 -14.39 13.49 15.82
C GLY A 355 -15.92 13.52 15.77
N PHE A 356 -16.54 12.93 16.80
CA PHE A 356 -18.00 12.86 16.93
C PHE A 356 -18.62 14.24 17.14
N ASP A 357 -19.76 14.48 16.48
CA ASP A 357 -20.61 15.63 16.74
C ASP A 357 -22.09 15.25 16.63
N TYR A 358 -22.91 15.76 17.55
CA TYR A 358 -24.30 15.32 17.71
C TYR A 358 -25.26 16.14 16.86
N TYR A 359 -26.14 15.46 16.13
CA TYR A 359 -27.16 16.07 15.29
C TYR A 359 -28.50 15.34 15.43
N LYS A 360 -29.58 16.11 15.29
CA LYS A 360 -30.94 15.56 15.24
C LYS A 360 -31.16 14.80 13.94
N TYR A 361 -32.05 13.80 13.97
CA TYR A 361 -32.31 12.93 12.82
C TYR A 361 -32.82 13.65 11.55
N ASP A 362 -33.35 14.86 11.70
CA ASP A 362 -33.87 15.71 10.61
C ASP A 362 -32.79 16.59 9.95
N VAL A 363 -31.57 16.63 10.50
CA VAL A 363 -30.44 17.34 9.88
C VAL A 363 -29.88 16.49 8.74
N PRO A 364 -29.89 16.97 7.49
CA PRO A 364 -29.38 16.19 6.37
C PRO A 364 -27.84 16.16 6.38
N ALA A 365 -27.25 15.01 6.07
CA ALA A 365 -25.80 14.87 5.88
C ALA A 365 -25.45 13.75 4.87
N PRO A 366 -24.25 13.76 4.28
CA PRO A 366 -23.79 12.71 3.38
C PRO A 366 -23.72 11.33 4.06
N ALA A 367 -23.74 10.28 3.25
CA ALA A 367 -23.55 8.90 3.70
C ALA A 367 -22.22 8.34 3.18
N ILE A 368 -21.50 7.63 4.05
CA ILE A 368 -20.38 6.78 3.65
C ILE A 368 -20.75 5.33 3.98
N CYS A 369 -20.53 4.43 3.03
CA CYS A 369 -20.93 3.04 3.14
C CYS A 369 -19.69 2.15 2.98
N VAL A 370 -19.45 1.30 3.95
CA VAL A 370 -18.21 0.56 4.09
C VAL A 370 -18.47 -0.92 4.32
N TYR A 371 -17.56 -1.73 3.81
CA TYR A 371 -17.39 -3.10 4.28
C TYR A 371 -15.90 -3.41 4.28
N LYS A 372 -15.45 -4.32 5.15
CA LYS A 372 -14.03 -4.70 5.15
C LYS A 372 -13.70 -5.36 3.82
N PHE A 373 -12.55 -5.02 3.24
CA PHE A 373 -12.04 -5.80 2.11
C PHE A 373 -11.84 -7.23 2.61
N ASP A 374 -12.68 -8.14 2.12
CA ASP A 374 -12.47 -9.58 2.29
C ASP A 374 -11.25 -9.95 1.43
N ALA A 375 -10.06 -9.69 1.96
CA ALA A 375 -8.89 -10.42 1.52
C ALA A 375 -9.29 -11.90 1.49
N PRO A 376 -8.87 -12.69 0.48
CA PRO A 376 -9.05 -14.13 0.54
C PRO A 376 -8.67 -14.57 1.95
N PRO A 377 -9.52 -15.38 2.61
CA PRO A 377 -9.38 -15.68 4.03
C PRO A 377 -7.92 -15.97 4.27
N ASP A 378 -7.35 -15.28 5.26
CA ASP A 378 -5.94 -15.43 5.60
C ASP A 378 -5.59 -16.89 5.44
N PRO A 379 -4.63 -17.26 4.56
CA PRO A 379 -4.36 -18.65 4.24
C PRO A 379 -4.30 -19.35 5.59
N GLN A 380 -5.24 -20.28 5.81
CA GLN A 380 -5.52 -20.83 7.14
C GLN A 380 -4.16 -21.07 7.79
N PRO A 381 -3.88 -20.45 8.96
CA PRO A 381 -2.60 -20.65 9.63
C PRO A 381 -2.33 -22.14 9.56
N VAL A 382 -1.16 -22.51 9.05
CA VAL A 382 -0.71 -23.89 9.10
C VAL A 382 -0.82 -24.26 10.57
N ASP A 383 -1.83 -25.05 10.94
CA ASP A 383 -2.07 -25.38 12.33
C ASP A 383 -0.77 -26.00 12.87
N PRO A 384 -0.04 -25.30 13.75
CA PRO A 384 1.27 -25.75 14.20
C PRO A 384 1.13 -26.92 15.17
N THR A 385 -0.09 -27.20 15.64
CA THR A 385 -0.48 -28.35 16.45
C THR A 385 -0.99 -29.51 15.61
N ALA A 386 -1.24 -29.31 14.31
CA ALA A 386 -1.64 -30.38 13.41
C ALA A 386 -0.49 -31.36 13.21
N ASN A 387 -0.81 -32.65 13.31
CA ASN A 387 0.10 -33.72 12.92
C ASN A 387 0.45 -33.56 11.43
N TYR A 388 1.69 -33.14 11.15
CA TYR A 388 2.28 -33.18 9.81
C TYR A 388 2.39 -34.63 9.33
N CYS A 389 2.46 -34.81 8.00
CA CYS A 389 2.59 -36.14 7.40
C CYS A 389 1.41 -37.05 7.77
N SER A 390 0.19 -36.52 7.65
CA SER A 390 -1.03 -37.32 7.79
C SER A 390 -1.04 -38.49 6.81
N CYS A 391 -1.65 -39.62 7.22
CA CYS A 391 -1.74 -40.82 6.40
C CYS A 391 -3.20 -41.18 6.09
N GLU A 392 -3.60 -40.87 4.86
CA GLU A 392 -4.86 -41.29 4.24
C GLU A 392 -4.51 -41.96 2.90
N PRO A 393 -4.36 -43.30 2.84
CA PRO A 393 -3.88 -43.99 1.64
C PRO A 393 -4.72 -43.73 0.37
N SER A 394 -6.00 -43.40 0.52
CA SER A 394 -6.88 -43.02 -0.60
C SER A 394 -6.58 -41.65 -1.20
N LYS A 395 -5.71 -40.86 -0.57
CA LYS A 395 -5.31 -39.51 -0.98
C LYS A 395 -3.81 -39.36 -1.17
N THR A 396 -3.08 -40.45 -1.36
CA THR A 396 -1.65 -40.36 -1.75
C THR A 396 -1.53 -39.98 -3.23
N TYR A 397 -0.53 -39.15 -3.55
CA TYR A 397 -0.22 -38.67 -4.91
C TYR A 397 1.25 -38.93 -5.22
N LEU A 398 1.54 -40.20 -5.49
CA LEU A 398 2.88 -40.68 -5.77
C LEU A 398 2.96 -41.21 -7.20
N ASP A 399 4.18 -41.28 -7.71
CA ASP A 399 4.51 -42.09 -8.88
C ASP A 399 5.17 -43.37 -8.40
N ILE A 400 4.35 -44.41 -8.22
CA ILE A 400 4.74 -45.67 -7.60
C ILE A 400 5.10 -46.67 -8.69
N VAL A 401 6.28 -47.29 -8.58
CA VAL A 401 6.67 -48.37 -9.47
C VAL A 401 7.07 -49.58 -8.67
N PHE A 402 6.34 -50.68 -8.87
CA PHE A 402 6.69 -51.97 -8.30
C PHE A 402 7.71 -52.66 -9.19
N ILE A 403 8.86 -53.02 -8.62
CA ILE A 403 9.85 -53.90 -9.24
C ILE A 403 9.72 -55.24 -8.55
N VAL A 404 9.26 -56.27 -9.26
CA VAL A 404 8.98 -57.59 -8.69
C VAL A 404 9.95 -58.62 -9.25
N ASP A 405 10.68 -59.28 -8.35
CA ASP A 405 11.47 -60.45 -8.69
C ASP A 405 10.54 -61.59 -9.12
N THR A 406 10.77 -62.10 -10.32
CA THR A 406 10.06 -63.24 -10.91
C THR A 406 11.04 -64.26 -11.49
N SER A 407 12.27 -64.25 -10.95
CA SER A 407 13.34 -65.21 -11.24
C SER A 407 13.05 -66.59 -10.65
N GLU A 408 13.95 -67.55 -10.90
CA GLU A 408 13.85 -68.92 -10.37
C GLU A 408 13.86 -69.00 -8.83
N ASP A 409 14.40 -67.98 -8.15
CA ASP A 409 14.43 -67.92 -6.68
C ASP A 409 13.03 -67.64 -6.08
N MET A 410 12.11 -67.09 -6.89
CA MET A 410 10.72 -66.77 -6.54
C MET A 410 9.79 -67.90 -7.00
N ASN A 411 9.41 -68.78 -6.06
CA ASN A 411 8.45 -69.85 -6.38
C ASN A 411 7.02 -69.30 -6.57
N SER A 412 6.12 -70.12 -7.11
CA SER A 412 4.73 -69.73 -7.41
C SER A 412 3.97 -69.15 -6.21
N ASN A 413 4.28 -69.62 -4.99
CA ASN A 413 3.62 -69.14 -3.78
C ASN A 413 4.14 -67.75 -3.43
N THR A 414 5.46 -67.53 -3.46
CA THR A 414 6.06 -66.21 -3.18
C THR A 414 5.68 -65.16 -4.23
N VAL A 415 5.54 -65.54 -5.51
CA VAL A 415 4.97 -64.65 -6.54
C VAL A 415 3.50 -64.33 -6.24
N GLY A 416 2.72 -65.31 -5.78
CA GLY A 416 1.36 -65.10 -5.30
C GLY A 416 1.28 -64.12 -4.12
N ASP A 417 2.18 -64.26 -3.15
CA ASP A 417 2.30 -63.36 -2.01
C ASP A 417 2.64 -61.93 -2.45
N ALA A 418 3.56 -61.77 -3.40
CA ALA A 418 3.91 -60.47 -3.98
C ALA A 418 2.70 -59.80 -4.68
N ILE A 419 1.92 -60.57 -5.46
CA ILE A 419 0.68 -60.07 -6.08
C ILE A 419 -0.33 -59.66 -5.00
N ALA A 420 -0.49 -60.46 -3.94
CA ALA A 420 -1.39 -60.14 -2.84
C ALA A 420 -0.95 -58.85 -2.11
N THR A 421 0.35 -58.66 -1.89
CA THR A 421 0.90 -57.42 -1.32
C THR A 421 0.57 -56.22 -2.20
N ILE A 422 0.83 -56.29 -3.51
CA ILE A 422 0.52 -55.20 -4.45
C ILE A 422 -0.98 -54.88 -4.43
N ARG A 423 -1.85 -55.89 -4.53
CA ARG A 423 -3.31 -55.69 -4.53
C ARG A 423 -3.80 -55.06 -3.24
N SER A 424 -3.33 -55.55 -2.09
CA SER A 424 -3.70 -55.02 -0.77
C SER A 424 -3.28 -53.56 -0.61
N THR A 425 -2.05 -53.22 -1.04
CA THR A 425 -1.53 -51.85 -0.99
C THR A 425 -2.27 -50.89 -1.89
N LEU A 426 -2.65 -51.33 -3.10
CA LEU A 426 -3.30 -50.48 -4.09
C LEU A 426 -4.82 -50.37 -3.90
N SER A 427 -5.46 -51.32 -3.22
CA SER A 427 -6.91 -51.36 -2.99
C SER A 427 -7.52 -50.03 -2.47
N PRO A 428 -6.92 -49.34 -1.47
CA PRO A 428 -7.50 -48.08 -0.98
C PRO A 428 -7.18 -46.86 -1.84
N MET A 429 -6.26 -46.96 -2.82
CA MET A 429 -5.73 -45.79 -3.54
C MET A 429 -6.66 -45.29 -4.65
N GLN A 430 -6.54 -44.00 -4.96
CA GLN A 430 -7.12 -43.41 -6.16
C GLN A 430 -6.06 -43.28 -7.25
N PHE A 431 -6.44 -43.56 -8.50
CA PHE A 431 -5.53 -43.56 -9.63
C PHE A 431 -5.83 -42.43 -10.60
N GLY A 432 -4.78 -41.74 -11.04
CA GLY A 432 -4.92 -40.62 -11.96
C GLY A 432 -3.74 -39.67 -11.87
N LYS A 433 -3.88 -38.49 -12.49
CA LYS A 433 -2.83 -37.46 -12.52
C LYS A 433 -3.14 -36.28 -11.61
N ALA A 434 -4.37 -36.17 -11.12
CA ALA A 434 -4.77 -35.06 -10.26
C ALA A 434 -4.12 -35.15 -8.87
N LEU A 435 -4.27 -34.08 -8.09
CA LEU A 435 -3.91 -34.07 -6.68
C LEU A 435 -4.65 -35.19 -5.93
N PHE A 436 -4.00 -35.78 -4.93
CA PHE A 436 -4.52 -36.91 -4.16
C PHE A 436 -4.80 -38.18 -4.97
N GLN A 437 -4.21 -38.29 -6.16
CA GLN A 437 -4.24 -39.50 -7.00
C GLN A 437 -2.83 -39.95 -7.37
N SER A 438 -2.59 -41.26 -7.32
CA SER A 438 -1.29 -41.87 -7.64
C SER A 438 -1.28 -42.45 -9.05
N GLN A 439 -0.09 -42.47 -9.67
CA GLN A 439 0.18 -43.27 -10.87
C GLN A 439 0.94 -44.52 -10.44
N VAL A 440 0.61 -45.67 -11.05
CA VAL A 440 1.25 -46.94 -10.71
C VAL A 440 1.74 -47.63 -11.97
N ALA A 441 2.97 -48.15 -11.92
CA ALA A 441 3.53 -49.06 -12.91
C ALA A 441 4.10 -50.31 -12.22
N ILE A 442 4.24 -51.39 -12.97
CA ILE A 442 4.74 -52.68 -12.48
C ILE A 442 5.72 -53.25 -13.49
N LEU A 443 6.94 -53.56 -13.03
CA LEU A 443 7.97 -54.26 -13.77
C LEU A 443 8.25 -55.60 -13.10
N ALA A 444 8.39 -56.63 -13.90
CA ALA A 444 8.92 -57.91 -13.49
C ALA A 444 10.39 -58.01 -13.92
N TYR A 445 11.25 -58.60 -13.10
CA TYR A 445 12.65 -58.84 -13.47
C TYR A 445 13.14 -60.25 -13.10
N GLY A 446 14.21 -60.66 -13.77
CA GLY A 446 14.98 -61.88 -13.54
C GLY A 446 16.33 -61.73 -14.23
N ASP A 447 16.58 -62.53 -15.28
CA ASP A 447 17.71 -62.35 -16.20
C ASP A 447 17.46 -61.30 -17.31
N LYS A 448 16.22 -60.80 -17.39
CA LYS A 448 15.75 -59.66 -18.19
C LYS A 448 14.77 -58.80 -17.38
N VAL A 449 14.41 -57.64 -17.90
CA VAL A 449 13.40 -56.74 -17.31
C VAL A 449 12.21 -56.66 -18.27
N GLN A 450 11.00 -56.75 -17.74
CA GLN A 450 9.77 -56.64 -18.51
C GLN A 450 8.79 -55.70 -17.82
N THR A 451 8.29 -54.70 -18.54
CA THR A 451 7.15 -53.88 -18.09
C THR A 451 5.87 -54.70 -18.18
N VAL A 452 5.19 -54.88 -17.04
CA VAL A 452 3.92 -55.62 -16.92
C VAL A 452 2.73 -54.66 -17.01
N LYS A 453 2.83 -53.52 -16.31
CA LYS A 453 1.88 -52.42 -16.37
C LYS A 453 2.66 -51.11 -16.45
N ASN A 454 2.25 -50.21 -17.32
CA ASN A 454 2.80 -48.87 -17.43
C ASN A 454 1.91 -47.85 -16.70
N PHE A 455 2.42 -46.64 -16.50
CA PHE A 455 1.63 -45.53 -15.96
C PHE A 455 0.38 -45.29 -16.83
N GLY A 456 -0.78 -45.24 -16.18
CA GLY A 456 -2.08 -45.11 -16.84
C GLY A 456 -2.78 -46.43 -17.20
N ASP A 457 -2.14 -47.59 -17.00
CA ASP A 457 -2.79 -48.89 -17.20
C ASP A 457 -3.64 -49.33 -15.99
N ILE A 458 -3.33 -48.82 -14.80
CA ILE A 458 -4.12 -49.01 -13.58
C ILE A 458 -4.91 -47.73 -13.32
N ARG A 459 -6.22 -47.78 -13.48
CA ARG A 459 -7.15 -46.64 -13.41
C ARG A 459 -8.20 -46.81 -12.32
N ASN A 460 -8.47 -48.04 -11.90
CA ASN A 460 -9.47 -48.34 -10.90
C ASN A 460 -9.13 -49.67 -10.17
N THR A 461 -9.93 -50.01 -9.16
CA THR A 461 -9.75 -51.21 -8.36
C THR A 461 -9.86 -52.51 -9.16
N ASN A 462 -10.65 -52.58 -10.24
CA ASN A 462 -10.73 -53.79 -11.08
C ASN A 462 -9.39 -54.06 -11.78
N ASP A 463 -8.74 -53.01 -12.32
CA ASP A 463 -7.42 -53.14 -12.95
C ASP A 463 -6.37 -53.68 -11.96
N VAL A 464 -6.51 -53.36 -10.66
CA VAL A 464 -5.67 -53.91 -9.59
C VAL A 464 -5.90 -55.41 -9.40
N TRP A 465 -7.16 -55.86 -9.38
CA TRP A 465 -7.49 -57.27 -9.23
C TRP A 465 -7.09 -58.12 -10.46
N GLU A 466 -6.97 -57.50 -11.63
CA GLU A 466 -6.49 -58.14 -12.87
C GLU A 466 -4.96 -58.24 -12.98
N ILE A 467 -4.19 -57.70 -12.01
CA ILE A 467 -2.73 -57.81 -12.03
C ILE A 467 -2.30 -59.28 -12.04
N SER A 468 -1.47 -59.64 -13.02
CA SER A 468 -0.79 -60.93 -13.15
C SER A 468 0.67 -60.70 -13.50
N LEU A 469 1.59 -61.44 -12.87
CA LEU A 469 3.02 -61.33 -13.13
C LEU A 469 3.51 -62.50 -14.02
N PRO A 470 4.35 -62.23 -15.04
CA PRO A 470 4.96 -63.28 -15.83
C PRO A 470 6.08 -63.98 -15.04
N SER A 471 6.36 -65.24 -15.35
CA SER A 471 7.61 -65.89 -14.93
C SER A 471 8.69 -65.49 -15.92
N ILE A 472 9.71 -64.77 -15.46
CA ILE A 472 10.82 -64.33 -16.30
C ILE A 472 11.92 -65.40 -16.42
N GLY A 473 12.04 -66.29 -15.41
CA GLY A 473 13.04 -67.35 -15.40
C GLY A 473 14.47 -66.83 -15.16
N GLY A 474 15.43 -67.75 -15.09
CA GLY A 474 16.83 -67.42 -14.84
C GLY A 474 17.10 -66.86 -13.45
N LYS A 475 18.30 -66.26 -13.26
CA LYS A 475 18.71 -65.64 -11.99
C LYS A 475 18.41 -64.14 -11.97
N ALA A 476 18.11 -63.58 -10.79
CA ALA A 476 17.85 -62.16 -10.51
C ALA A 476 19.06 -61.23 -10.76
N THR A 477 19.56 -61.19 -11.99
CA THR A 477 20.81 -60.48 -12.37
C THR A 477 20.57 -59.09 -12.92
N LYS A 478 19.32 -58.71 -13.22
CA LYS A 478 18.97 -57.45 -13.89
C LYS A 478 18.35 -56.37 -13.00
N LEU A 479 18.55 -56.45 -11.69
CA LEU A 479 18.00 -55.46 -10.76
C LEU A 479 18.51 -54.03 -11.03
N ALA A 480 19.81 -53.85 -11.32
CA ALA A 480 20.36 -52.54 -11.65
C ALA A 480 19.72 -51.93 -12.91
N ASP A 481 19.49 -52.76 -13.93
CA ASP A 481 18.83 -52.34 -15.19
C ASP A 481 17.36 -51.99 -14.93
N ALA A 482 16.67 -52.75 -14.06
CA ALA A 482 15.29 -52.45 -13.67
C ALA A 482 15.19 -51.10 -12.95
N ILE A 483 16.06 -50.82 -11.97
CA ILE A 483 16.08 -49.53 -11.26
C ILE A 483 16.30 -48.38 -12.25
N LYS A 484 17.28 -48.50 -13.16
CA LYS A 484 17.55 -47.48 -14.18
C LYS A 484 16.35 -47.22 -15.10
N GLN A 485 15.69 -48.29 -15.55
CA GLN A 485 14.49 -48.17 -16.39
C GLN A 485 13.37 -47.45 -15.63
N VAL A 486 13.14 -47.81 -14.37
CA VAL A 486 12.13 -47.16 -13.52
C VAL A 486 12.44 -45.70 -13.25
N SER A 487 13.69 -45.36 -12.94
CA SER A 487 14.11 -43.95 -12.78
C SER A 487 13.83 -43.12 -14.04
N SER A 488 14.04 -43.71 -15.23
CA SER A 488 13.66 -43.08 -16.49
C SER A 488 12.15 -42.97 -16.66
N MET A 489 11.37 -43.97 -16.26
CA MET A 489 9.90 -43.92 -16.33
C MET A 489 9.33 -42.81 -15.45
N ILE A 490 9.80 -42.71 -14.20
CA ILE A 490 9.36 -41.68 -13.25
C ILE A 490 9.73 -40.29 -13.75
N SER A 491 11.00 -40.06 -14.13
CA SER A 491 11.44 -38.75 -14.64
C SER A 491 10.68 -38.31 -15.90
N ASN A 492 10.30 -39.25 -16.78
CA ASN A 492 9.55 -38.96 -18.00
C ASN A 492 8.03 -38.76 -17.78
N ASN A 493 7.48 -39.15 -16.63
CA ASN A 493 6.04 -39.02 -16.35
C ASN A 493 5.60 -37.55 -16.19
N LYS A 494 6.56 -36.65 -15.87
CA LYS A 494 6.40 -35.18 -15.83
C LYS A 494 5.13 -34.70 -15.13
N ARG A 495 4.92 -35.16 -13.90
CA ARG A 495 3.85 -34.65 -13.03
C ARG A 495 4.35 -33.52 -12.15
N GLU A 496 3.50 -32.53 -11.96
CA GLU A 496 3.79 -31.36 -11.13
C GLU A 496 3.74 -31.74 -9.65
N ILE A 497 4.84 -31.50 -8.93
CA ILE A 497 4.96 -31.64 -7.47
C ILE A 497 4.53 -33.04 -6.99
N THR A 498 5.22 -34.07 -7.50
CA THR A 498 5.04 -35.48 -7.11
C THR A 498 6.37 -36.12 -6.75
N ARG A 499 6.34 -37.14 -5.87
CA ARG A 499 7.52 -37.93 -5.53
C ARG A 499 7.48 -39.32 -6.15
N GLY A 500 8.61 -39.72 -6.73
CA GLY A 500 8.82 -41.07 -7.25
C GLY A 500 9.12 -42.07 -6.13
N VAL A 501 8.48 -43.23 -6.18
CA VAL A 501 8.69 -44.32 -5.22
C VAL A 501 8.90 -45.63 -5.96
N ILE A 502 10.00 -46.32 -5.65
CA ILE A 502 10.26 -47.68 -6.08
C ILE A 502 9.89 -48.62 -4.93
N VAL A 503 9.02 -49.59 -5.20
CA VAL A 503 8.74 -50.69 -4.26
C VAL A 503 9.32 -51.96 -4.84
N LEU A 504 10.44 -52.42 -4.29
CA LEU A 504 11.16 -53.61 -4.73
C LEU A 504 10.75 -54.82 -3.91
N LEU A 505 10.18 -55.83 -4.55
CA LEU A 505 9.77 -57.09 -3.95
C LEU A 505 10.74 -58.17 -4.43
N SER A 506 11.55 -58.71 -3.54
CA SER A 506 12.56 -59.72 -3.91
C SER A 506 12.82 -60.73 -2.82
N LYS A 507 13.29 -61.92 -3.23
CA LYS A 507 13.79 -62.98 -2.34
C LYS A 507 15.27 -63.26 -2.53
N SER A 508 15.93 -62.61 -3.50
CA SER A 508 17.37 -62.73 -3.69
C SER A 508 18.02 -61.39 -4.03
N PHE A 509 19.35 -61.36 -3.95
CA PHE A 509 20.15 -60.20 -4.31
C PHE A 509 21.47 -60.66 -4.91
N ASN A 510 21.78 -60.17 -6.11
CA ASN A 510 23.00 -60.54 -6.81
C ASN A 510 24.21 -59.78 -6.23
N GLN A 511 24.94 -60.44 -5.33
CA GLN A 511 26.14 -59.89 -4.69
C GLN A 511 27.24 -59.52 -5.69
N LEU A 512 27.32 -60.19 -6.84
CA LEU A 512 28.31 -59.88 -7.88
C LEU A 512 28.03 -58.54 -8.58
N ASP A 513 26.78 -58.07 -8.56
CA ASP A 513 26.35 -56.81 -9.20
C ASP A 513 26.04 -55.71 -8.16
N ALA A 514 26.38 -55.94 -6.89
CA ALA A 514 26.03 -55.06 -5.77
C ALA A 514 26.45 -53.59 -6.00
N ILE A 515 27.62 -53.37 -6.63
CA ILE A 515 28.14 -52.03 -6.95
C ILE A 515 27.22 -51.31 -7.93
N ASN A 516 26.80 -51.97 -9.01
CA ASN A 516 25.95 -51.36 -10.03
C ASN A 516 24.52 -51.14 -9.51
N ILE A 517 24.00 -52.09 -8.72
CA ILE A 517 22.69 -51.96 -8.09
C ILE A 517 22.68 -50.77 -7.12
N LYS A 518 23.71 -50.67 -6.27
CA LYS A 518 23.86 -49.56 -5.33
C LYS A 518 24.00 -48.22 -6.06
N GLY A 519 24.83 -48.13 -7.09
CA GLY A 519 24.98 -46.92 -7.89
C GLY A 519 23.68 -46.49 -8.57
N ALA A 520 22.88 -47.42 -9.08
CA ALA A 520 21.56 -47.12 -9.64
C ALA A 520 20.56 -46.65 -8.57
N ALA A 521 20.57 -47.28 -7.40
CA ALA A 521 19.72 -46.92 -6.27
C ALA A 521 20.07 -45.54 -5.69
N GLU A 522 21.36 -45.23 -5.52
CA GLU A 522 21.84 -43.92 -5.07
C GLU A 522 21.47 -42.83 -6.06
N ALA A 523 21.69 -43.04 -7.36
CA ALA A 523 21.31 -42.08 -8.39
C ALA A 523 19.81 -41.74 -8.38
N PHE A 524 18.93 -42.70 -8.05
CA PHE A 524 17.49 -42.45 -7.89
C PHE A 524 17.16 -41.70 -6.59
N LYS A 525 17.85 -42.03 -5.49
CA LYS A 525 17.66 -41.33 -4.20
C LYS A 525 18.15 -39.88 -4.27
N ASP A 526 19.20 -39.61 -5.03
CA ASP A 526 19.75 -38.27 -5.25
C ASP A 526 18.76 -37.33 -5.97
N THR A 527 17.79 -37.89 -6.73
CA THR A 527 16.67 -37.11 -7.30
C THR A 527 15.51 -36.91 -6.32
N GLY A 528 15.68 -37.23 -5.04
CA GLY A 528 14.61 -37.21 -4.03
C GLY A 528 13.68 -38.42 -4.06
N GLY A 529 14.02 -39.47 -4.81
CA GLY A 529 13.25 -40.71 -4.90
C GLY A 529 13.35 -41.58 -3.63
N ILE A 530 12.31 -42.35 -3.35
CA ILE A 530 12.27 -43.28 -2.20
C ILE A 530 12.30 -44.72 -2.69
N ILE A 531 13.18 -45.55 -2.12
CA ILE A 531 13.24 -46.98 -2.39
C ILE A 531 12.76 -47.74 -1.15
N ILE A 532 11.63 -48.41 -1.31
CA ILE A 532 11.06 -49.33 -0.34
C ILE A 532 11.41 -50.74 -0.78
N THR A 533 11.99 -51.55 0.10
CA THR A 533 12.32 -52.95 -0.21
C THR A 533 11.51 -53.88 0.69
N ILE A 534 10.91 -54.89 0.08
CA ILE A 534 10.22 -55.99 0.75
C ILE A 534 11.01 -57.26 0.48
N ASP A 535 11.51 -57.83 1.57
CA ASP A 535 12.32 -59.02 1.58
C ASP A 535 11.47 -60.25 1.94
N TYR A 536 11.40 -61.19 1.00
CA TYR A 536 10.68 -62.45 1.13
C TYR A 536 11.59 -63.63 1.54
N ALA A 537 12.87 -63.40 1.81
CA ALA A 537 13.78 -64.43 2.30
C ALA A 537 13.72 -64.60 3.81
N ASN A 538 13.83 -65.85 4.26
CA ASN A 538 13.93 -66.16 5.68
C ASN A 538 15.32 -65.73 6.20
N GLY A 539 15.37 -64.73 7.09
CA GLY A 539 16.61 -64.29 7.73
C GLY A 539 17.22 -62.99 7.20
N GLY A 540 16.59 -62.34 6.22
CA GLY A 540 17.00 -61.04 5.72
C GLY A 540 18.09 -61.08 4.62
N ILE A 541 18.04 -60.12 3.71
CA ILE A 541 18.97 -59.95 2.59
C ILE A 541 19.70 -58.62 2.79
N ALA A 542 20.94 -58.69 3.26
CA ALA A 542 21.76 -57.50 3.55
C ALA A 542 21.84 -56.52 2.37
N GLY A 543 21.99 -57.02 1.14
CA GLY A 543 22.06 -56.18 -0.06
C GLY A 543 20.78 -55.38 -0.34
N LEU A 544 19.59 -55.92 -0.01
CA LEU A 544 18.32 -55.19 -0.15
C LEU A 544 18.17 -54.10 0.91
N LYS A 545 18.70 -54.33 2.12
CA LYS A 545 18.71 -53.33 3.18
C LYS A 545 19.59 -52.13 2.82
N ASP A 546 20.75 -52.38 2.19
CA ASP A 546 21.73 -51.34 1.86
C ASP A 546 21.25 -50.39 0.75
N ILE A 547 20.36 -50.85 -0.13
CA ILE A 547 19.83 -50.03 -1.24
C ILE A 547 18.56 -49.27 -0.86
N ALA A 548 17.80 -49.76 0.13
CA ALA A 548 16.61 -49.10 0.64
C ALA A 548 16.91 -47.69 1.14
N THR A 549 15.91 -46.81 1.09
CA THR A 549 15.98 -45.55 1.82
C THR A 549 15.95 -45.83 3.32
N THR A 550 16.65 -45.03 4.13
CA THR A 550 16.72 -45.21 5.59
C THR A 550 15.32 -45.35 6.20
N GLY A 551 15.05 -46.46 6.88
CA GLY A 551 13.75 -46.77 7.48
C GLY A 551 12.71 -47.42 6.55
N TYR A 552 13.07 -47.73 5.30
CA TYR A 552 12.18 -48.30 4.27
C TYR A 552 12.51 -49.76 3.87
N TYR A 553 13.32 -50.47 4.67
CA TYR A 553 13.56 -51.91 4.52
C TYR A 553 12.56 -52.72 5.35
N ILE A 554 11.81 -53.62 4.70
CA ILE A 554 10.76 -54.45 5.29
C ILE A 554 11.16 -55.92 5.16
N ASN A 555 11.53 -56.57 6.27
CA ASN A 555 12.06 -57.95 6.29
C ASN A 555 11.20 -58.98 7.01
N GLU A 556 10.05 -58.57 7.55
CA GLU A 556 9.06 -59.46 8.16
C GLU A 556 7.64 -58.96 7.86
N PRO A 557 7.17 -59.06 6.60
CA PRO A 557 5.88 -58.50 6.19
C PRO A 557 4.67 -59.13 6.91
N ALA A 558 4.84 -60.29 7.56
CA ALA A 558 3.79 -61.04 8.25
C ALA A 558 3.61 -60.68 9.75
N THR A 559 4.65 -60.18 10.42
CA THR A 559 4.68 -59.99 11.88
C THR A 559 4.88 -58.55 12.33
N ASN A 560 5.39 -57.68 11.47
CA ASN A 560 5.57 -56.27 11.79
C ASN A 560 4.84 -55.38 10.74
N PRO A 561 3.54 -55.09 10.97
CA PRO A 561 2.66 -54.39 10.03
C PRO A 561 2.89 -52.88 10.02
N ASP A 562 4.14 -52.43 9.89
CA ASP A 562 4.53 -51.07 9.48
C ASP A 562 4.22 -50.80 7.99
N ASN A 563 3.07 -51.36 7.62
CA ASN A 563 2.33 -51.47 6.38
C ASN A 563 2.98 -50.68 5.26
N LEU A 564 3.24 -51.32 4.11
CA LEU A 564 3.70 -50.62 2.91
C LEU A 564 2.89 -49.33 2.66
N ASN A 565 1.62 -49.27 3.04
CA ASN A 565 0.81 -48.04 3.04
C ASN A 565 1.35 -46.92 3.97
N SER A 566 1.80 -47.23 5.18
CA SER A 566 2.49 -46.31 6.08
C SER A 566 3.79 -45.80 5.46
N ALA A 567 4.58 -46.68 4.84
CA ALA A 567 5.79 -46.30 4.11
C ALA A 567 5.46 -45.36 2.94
N LEU A 568 4.42 -45.67 2.17
CA LEU A 568 3.96 -44.81 1.09
C LEU A 568 3.40 -43.47 1.62
N CYS A 569 2.71 -43.45 2.76
CA CYS A 569 2.28 -42.21 3.40
C CYS A 569 3.47 -41.34 3.83
N ASP A 570 4.50 -41.93 4.45
CA ASP A 570 5.71 -41.20 4.84
C ASP A 570 6.47 -40.69 3.60
N ALA A 571 6.51 -41.48 2.52
CA ALA A 571 7.07 -41.04 1.24
C ALA A 571 6.23 -39.93 0.58
N ASN A 572 4.92 -39.93 0.77
CA ASN A 572 3.99 -38.88 0.36
C ASN A 572 4.11 -37.62 1.24
N CYS A 573 4.92 -37.65 2.31
CA CYS A 573 5.27 -36.47 3.07
C CYS A 573 6.55 -35.83 2.54
N PHE A 574 6.42 -34.72 1.79
CA PHE A 574 7.58 -34.12 1.14
C PHE A 574 7.51 -32.61 0.96
N CYS A 575 8.65 -32.00 0.69
CA CYS A 575 8.73 -30.60 0.29
C CYS A 575 8.74 -30.49 -1.24
N PRO A 576 8.02 -29.52 -1.83
CA PRO A 576 8.15 -29.17 -3.24
C PRO A 576 9.60 -28.88 -3.62
N ASP A 577 9.92 -29.07 -4.90
CA ASP A 577 11.26 -28.82 -5.44
C ASP A 577 11.72 -27.39 -5.14
N GLY A 578 13.00 -27.25 -4.76
CA GLY A 578 13.60 -25.96 -4.42
C GLY A 578 13.39 -25.51 -2.97
N LEU A 579 12.63 -26.24 -2.16
CA LEU A 579 12.53 -26.02 -0.72
C LEU A 579 13.42 -26.98 0.08
N LEU A 580 13.99 -26.46 1.15
CA LEU A 580 14.86 -27.21 2.06
C LEU A 580 14.00 -27.91 3.13
N PRO A 581 14.00 -29.24 3.24
CA PRO A 581 13.25 -29.93 4.28
C PRO A 581 13.98 -29.89 5.62
N TYR A 582 13.25 -29.65 6.71
CA TYR A 582 13.71 -29.97 8.05
C TYR A 582 13.23 -31.37 8.42
N ASN A 583 14.07 -32.38 8.18
CA ASN A 583 13.74 -33.77 8.43
C ASN A 583 13.90 -34.14 9.90
N VAL A 584 12.95 -34.92 10.42
CA VAL A 584 13.08 -35.60 11.71
C VAL A 584 12.87 -37.09 11.56
N PRO A 585 13.57 -37.93 12.36
CA PRO A 585 13.36 -39.36 12.35
C PRO A 585 12.05 -39.73 13.06
N LYS A 586 11.13 -40.38 12.36
CA LYS A 586 9.92 -40.96 12.92
C LYS A 586 10.25 -42.27 13.64
N LYS A 587 10.06 -42.31 14.96
CA LYS A 587 10.26 -43.52 15.77
C LYS A 587 9.09 -44.51 15.57
N PRO A 588 9.34 -45.84 15.62
CA PRO A 588 10.63 -46.50 15.85
C PRO A 588 11.49 -46.70 14.59
N LEU A 589 10.94 -46.52 13.39
CA LEU A 589 11.55 -46.93 12.12
C LEU A 589 12.68 -46.05 11.61
N ALA A 590 12.88 -44.88 12.21
CA ALA A 590 13.86 -43.88 11.79
C ALA A 590 13.69 -43.40 10.33
N ARG A 591 12.47 -43.47 9.78
CA ARG A 591 12.13 -42.83 8.50
C ARG A 591 12.21 -41.32 8.68
N GLU A 592 13.00 -40.66 7.84
CA GLU A 592 13.09 -39.21 7.82
C GLU A 592 11.88 -38.62 7.08
N VAL A 593 11.11 -37.79 7.78
CA VAL A 593 9.98 -37.03 7.21
C VAL A 593 10.14 -35.55 7.53
N PRO A 594 9.72 -34.65 6.63
CA PRO A 594 9.84 -33.22 6.87
C PRO A 594 8.85 -32.74 7.93
N MET A 595 9.32 -31.96 8.90
CA MET A 595 8.49 -31.18 9.84
C MET A 595 8.27 -29.73 9.38
N GLY A 596 8.74 -29.40 8.18
CA GLY A 596 8.58 -28.10 7.56
C GLY A 596 9.47 -27.97 6.33
N CYS A 597 9.06 -27.12 5.41
CA CYS A 597 9.79 -26.82 4.19
C CYS A 597 10.23 -25.37 4.19
N TYR A 598 11.46 -25.08 3.77
CA TYR A 598 12.06 -23.75 3.98
C TYR A 598 12.55 -23.16 2.67
N HIS A 599 12.22 -21.90 2.44
CA HIS A 599 12.80 -21.07 1.39
C HIS A 599 13.60 -19.95 2.01
N VAL A 600 14.91 -19.89 1.76
CA VAL A 600 15.76 -18.79 2.20
C VAL A 600 15.61 -17.62 1.23
N ALA A 601 15.19 -16.47 1.74
CA ALA A 601 15.00 -15.29 0.91
C ALA A 601 16.33 -14.81 0.33
N LYS A 602 16.33 -14.47 -0.96
CA LYS A 602 17.53 -13.98 -1.67
C LYS A 602 17.92 -12.56 -1.28
N VAL A 603 16.99 -11.77 -0.77
CA VAL A 603 17.18 -10.35 -0.46
C VAL A 603 16.77 -10.09 0.99
N PRO A 604 17.64 -9.44 1.79
CA PRO A 604 17.29 -8.99 3.13
C PRO A 604 16.12 -7.99 3.13
N SER A 605 15.32 -8.00 4.18
CA SER A 605 14.25 -7.00 4.36
C SER A 605 14.02 -6.72 5.85
N VAL A 606 13.22 -5.69 6.13
CA VAL A 606 12.63 -5.51 7.47
C VAL A 606 11.64 -6.63 7.77
N TYR A 607 11.30 -6.82 9.05
CA TYR A 607 10.49 -7.96 9.48
C TYR A 607 9.10 -7.96 8.85
N ASP A 608 8.40 -6.83 8.86
CA ASP A 608 7.02 -6.80 8.35
C ASP A 608 6.95 -7.09 6.85
N ALA A 609 7.96 -6.67 6.08
CA ALA A 609 8.10 -7.04 4.67
C ALA A 609 8.44 -8.53 4.49
N ALA A 610 9.28 -9.10 5.36
CA ALA A 610 9.60 -10.53 5.36
C ALA A 610 8.35 -11.38 5.68
N ALA A 611 7.60 -10.99 6.71
CA ALA A 611 6.36 -11.63 7.11
C ALA A 611 5.32 -11.56 5.99
N LEU A 612 5.13 -10.39 5.37
CA LEU A 612 4.24 -10.24 4.23
C LEU A 612 4.66 -11.12 3.04
N ASN A 613 5.96 -11.21 2.74
CA ASN A 613 6.46 -12.05 1.66
C ASN A 613 6.20 -13.53 1.92
N CYS A 614 6.48 -14.03 3.12
CA CYS A 614 6.20 -15.42 3.47
C CYS A 614 4.70 -15.71 3.46
N LYS A 615 3.88 -14.78 3.97
CA LYS A 615 2.43 -14.89 3.96
C LYS A 615 1.84 -14.98 2.55
N LYS A 616 2.33 -14.15 1.61
CA LYS A 616 1.95 -14.21 0.19
C LYS A 616 2.25 -15.57 -0.46
N GLN A 617 3.23 -16.30 0.06
CA GLN A 617 3.60 -17.64 -0.40
C GLN A 617 2.89 -18.75 0.41
N LYS A 618 1.84 -18.42 1.19
CA LYS A 618 1.13 -19.35 2.09
C LYS A 618 2.04 -19.99 3.15
N GLY A 619 3.05 -19.25 3.59
CA GLY A 619 3.95 -19.61 4.68
C GLY A 619 4.07 -18.50 5.72
N TYR A 620 5.04 -18.62 6.59
CA TYR A 620 5.33 -17.65 7.65
C TYR A 620 6.84 -17.54 7.87
N VAL A 621 7.31 -16.52 8.57
CA VAL A 621 8.74 -16.38 8.89
C VAL A 621 9.13 -17.56 9.78
N ALA A 622 10.20 -18.27 9.42
CA ALA A 622 10.56 -19.54 10.04
C ALA A 622 10.68 -19.47 11.57
N THR A 623 10.07 -20.46 12.23
CA THR A 623 10.12 -20.62 13.70
C THR A 623 11.39 -21.34 14.14
N MET A 624 11.77 -21.13 15.41
CA MET A 624 12.96 -21.75 16.00
C MET A 624 12.68 -22.21 17.43
N LYS A 625 11.94 -23.32 17.54
CA LYS A 625 11.27 -23.72 18.79
C LYS A 625 12.11 -24.55 19.75
N ASP A 626 13.12 -25.24 19.25
CA ASP A 626 13.96 -26.14 20.03
C ASP A 626 15.43 -26.11 19.55
N TYR A 627 16.30 -26.85 20.25
CA TYR A 627 17.72 -26.88 19.96
C TYR A 627 18.05 -27.50 18.59
N ALA A 628 17.35 -28.56 18.18
CA ALA A 628 17.57 -29.20 16.89
C ALA A 628 17.12 -28.28 15.75
N LYS A 629 16.01 -27.56 15.95
CA LYS A 629 15.53 -26.53 15.04
C LYS A 629 16.49 -25.35 14.94
N ASN A 630 17.09 -24.94 16.05
CA ASN A 630 18.13 -23.92 16.06
C ASN A 630 19.35 -24.34 15.22
N ILE A 631 19.84 -25.57 15.34
CA ILE A 631 20.96 -26.06 14.53
C ILE A 631 20.62 -25.98 13.04
N PHE A 632 19.42 -26.45 12.66
CA PHE A 632 18.95 -26.38 11.27
C PHE A 632 18.86 -24.94 10.79
N MET A 633 18.20 -24.05 11.54
CA MET A 633 18.04 -22.64 11.16
C MET A 633 19.38 -21.95 10.95
N VAL A 634 20.35 -22.13 11.86
CA VAL A 634 21.71 -21.57 11.71
C VAL A 634 22.40 -22.10 10.44
N SER A 635 22.16 -23.36 10.06
CA SER A 635 22.76 -23.94 8.84
C SER A 635 22.22 -23.37 7.52
N LEU A 636 21.06 -22.68 7.54
CA LEU A 636 20.45 -22.07 6.35
C LEU A 636 21.12 -20.76 5.92
N PHE A 637 21.88 -20.12 6.82
CA PHE A 637 22.41 -18.79 6.61
C PHE A 637 23.95 -18.79 6.67
N PRO A 638 24.61 -17.79 6.05
CA PRO A 638 26.06 -17.62 6.20
C PRO A 638 26.48 -17.52 7.67
N GLU A 639 27.69 -17.95 7.98
CA GLU A 639 28.22 -17.88 9.35
C GLU A 639 28.08 -16.46 9.92
N LYS A 640 27.66 -16.36 11.18
CA LYS A 640 27.44 -15.10 11.92
C LYS A 640 26.40 -14.14 11.33
N ALA A 641 25.67 -14.54 10.28
CA ALA A 641 24.59 -13.72 9.74
C ALA A 641 23.50 -13.47 10.78
N ARG A 642 22.92 -12.27 10.73
CA ARG A 642 21.69 -11.94 11.45
C ARG A 642 20.51 -12.30 10.57
N PHE A 643 19.55 -13.03 11.12
CA PHE A 643 18.37 -13.45 10.38
C PHE A 643 17.10 -13.35 11.22
N TRP A 644 16.00 -12.95 10.59
CA TRP A 644 14.71 -12.91 11.25
C TRP A 644 14.25 -14.32 11.64
N ILE A 645 13.70 -14.44 12.85
CA ILE A 645 12.93 -15.61 13.27
C ILE A 645 11.49 -15.17 13.43
N GLY A 646 10.54 -16.08 13.22
CA GLY A 646 9.12 -15.76 13.22
C GLY A 646 8.55 -15.48 14.60
N MET A 647 9.24 -14.77 15.49
CA MET A 647 8.75 -14.35 16.80
C MET A 647 8.50 -12.83 16.80
N LYS A 648 7.31 -12.40 17.21
CA LYS A 648 6.88 -10.99 17.26
C LYS A 648 6.10 -10.72 18.55
N GLU A 649 6.17 -9.49 19.05
CA GLU A 649 5.42 -9.07 20.23
C GLU A 649 3.92 -8.97 19.92
N ASN A 650 3.10 -9.58 20.77
CA ASN A 650 1.66 -9.50 20.80
C ASN A 650 1.22 -8.63 21.99
N ASN A 651 0.81 -7.40 21.68
CA ASN A 651 0.39 -6.40 22.67
C ASN A 651 -0.89 -6.78 23.43
N GLU A 652 -1.68 -7.73 22.93
CA GLU A 652 -2.94 -8.18 23.55
C GLU A 652 -2.71 -9.20 24.68
N LYS A 653 -1.57 -9.90 24.69
CA LYS A 653 -1.24 -10.98 25.64
C LYS A 653 -0.20 -10.60 26.70
N ARG A 654 -0.22 -9.33 27.14
CA ARG A 654 0.76 -8.75 28.08
C ARG A 654 0.99 -9.54 29.38
N TYR A 655 0.04 -10.39 29.80
CA TYR A 655 0.11 -11.20 31.03
C TYR A 655 0.53 -12.66 30.82
N GLU A 656 0.50 -13.18 29.58
CA GLU A 656 0.88 -14.57 29.23
C GLU A 656 2.28 -14.67 28.60
N GLY A 657 2.83 -13.52 28.19
CA GLY A 657 4.17 -13.36 27.61
C GLY A 657 4.09 -12.43 26.40
N PRO A 658 4.98 -11.41 26.28
CA PRO A 658 4.81 -10.42 25.23
C PRO A 658 5.05 -10.97 23.82
N PHE A 659 5.73 -12.10 23.64
CA PHE A 659 6.05 -12.62 22.30
C PHE A 659 5.22 -13.84 21.91
N GLU A 660 4.94 -13.99 20.62
CA GLU A 660 4.32 -15.18 20.03
C GLU A 660 5.06 -15.63 18.77
N TRP A 661 4.94 -16.92 18.45
CA TRP A 661 5.38 -17.46 17.17
C TRP A 661 4.39 -17.11 16.06
N SER A 662 4.91 -16.84 14.87
CA SER A 662 4.16 -16.55 13.65
C SER A 662 3.28 -17.69 13.14
N ASP A 663 3.44 -18.89 13.70
CA ASP A 663 2.52 -20.00 13.48
C ASP A 663 1.48 -20.17 14.60
N GLY A 664 1.52 -19.34 15.65
CA GLY A 664 0.58 -19.35 16.77
C GLY A 664 0.88 -20.40 17.84
N SER A 665 2.00 -21.12 17.74
CA SER A 665 2.37 -22.15 18.71
C SER A 665 2.90 -21.58 20.04
N ASP A 666 2.79 -22.41 21.08
CA ASP A 666 3.29 -22.09 22.42
C ASP A 666 4.82 -21.94 22.44
N ILE A 667 5.30 -21.03 23.30
CA ILE A 667 6.73 -20.81 23.54
C ILE A 667 7.19 -21.70 24.71
N PHE A 668 7.87 -22.79 24.40
CA PHE A 668 8.44 -23.69 25.41
C PHE A 668 9.90 -23.39 25.77
N THR A 669 10.64 -22.71 24.89
CA THR A 669 12.07 -22.43 25.09
C THR A 669 12.45 -21.12 24.42
N THR A 670 13.31 -20.34 25.08
CA THR A 670 13.84 -19.09 24.56
C THR A 670 15.36 -19.09 24.60
N PHE A 671 16.01 -18.51 23.58
CA PHE A 671 17.47 -18.37 23.52
C PHE A 671 17.90 -16.90 23.54
N TRP A 672 17.25 -16.08 24.36
CA TRP A 672 17.56 -14.65 24.48
C TRP A 672 19.04 -14.38 24.78
N ALA A 673 19.60 -13.41 24.08
CA ALA A 673 20.89 -12.83 24.41
C ALA A 673 20.79 -12.06 25.75
N PRO A 674 21.90 -11.86 26.46
CA PRO A 674 21.94 -11.00 27.64
C PRO A 674 21.30 -9.63 27.35
N ALA A 675 20.49 -9.14 28.30
CA ALA A 675 19.76 -7.87 28.20
C ALA A 675 18.71 -7.77 27.06
N ASN A 676 18.19 -8.91 26.58
CA ASN A 676 17.06 -8.96 25.65
C ASN A 676 15.88 -9.72 26.27
N PRO A 677 14.63 -9.43 25.86
CA PRO A 677 14.21 -8.39 24.92
C PRO A 677 14.42 -6.97 25.46
N VAL A 678 14.70 -6.03 24.57
CA VAL A 678 14.84 -4.59 24.84
C VAL A 678 13.45 -3.94 24.74
N PHE A 679 13.22 -2.91 25.56
CA PHE A 679 12.00 -2.10 25.49
C PHE A 679 11.80 -1.47 24.10
N ASP A 680 10.56 -1.40 23.62
CA ASP A 680 10.17 -0.79 22.33
C ASP A 680 10.77 -1.51 21.10
N GLN A 681 10.97 -2.82 21.20
CA GLN A 681 11.48 -3.65 20.11
C GLN A 681 10.65 -4.92 19.97
N HIS A 682 9.78 -4.91 18.98
CA HIS A 682 8.67 -5.84 18.86
C HIS A 682 8.97 -7.07 17.98
N CYS A 683 10.10 -7.11 17.27
CA CYS A 683 10.46 -8.22 16.38
C CYS A 683 11.76 -8.88 16.83
N VAL A 684 11.99 -10.14 16.42
CA VAL A 684 13.13 -10.92 16.92
C VAL A 684 13.97 -11.47 15.79
N TYR A 685 15.29 -11.27 15.90
CA TYR A 685 16.28 -11.92 15.04
C TYR A 685 17.19 -12.82 15.86
N ALA A 686 17.77 -13.81 15.19
CA ALA A 686 18.80 -14.66 15.75
C ALA A 686 20.15 -14.40 15.08
N GLN A 687 21.22 -14.66 15.83
CA GLN A 687 22.58 -14.61 15.31
C GLN A 687 23.42 -15.74 15.90
N GLN A 688 24.15 -16.43 15.04
CA GLN A 688 25.09 -17.50 15.42
C GLN A 688 26.18 -16.97 16.36
N GLN A 689 26.32 -17.62 17.51
CA GLN A 689 27.38 -17.42 18.49
C GLN A 689 28.49 -18.45 18.21
N SER A 690 28.87 -19.31 19.14
CA SER A 690 29.87 -20.34 18.92
C SER A 690 29.25 -21.63 18.38
N GLY A 691 29.89 -22.27 17.40
CA GLY A 691 29.39 -23.50 16.76
C GLY A 691 27.97 -23.30 16.20
N SER A 692 27.06 -24.21 16.49
CA SER A 692 25.66 -24.12 16.05
C SER A 692 24.73 -23.39 17.03
N ASN A 693 25.26 -22.80 18.10
CA ASN A 693 24.45 -22.05 19.05
C ASN A 693 24.12 -20.66 18.49
N SER A 694 22.90 -20.18 18.70
CA SER A 694 22.50 -18.80 18.40
C SER A 694 21.99 -18.10 19.65
N ALA A 695 21.95 -16.77 19.61
CA ALA A 695 21.28 -15.95 20.61
C ALA A 695 20.25 -15.05 19.93
N TRP A 696 19.15 -14.78 20.62
CA TRP A 696 18.03 -13.99 20.12
C TRP A 696 18.10 -12.55 20.62
N PHE A 697 17.76 -11.63 19.75
CA PHE A 697 17.80 -10.20 20.01
C PHE A 697 16.49 -9.59 19.54
N SER A 698 15.95 -8.68 20.33
CA SER A 698 14.83 -7.86 19.88
C SER A 698 15.32 -6.81 18.87
N ALA A 699 14.42 -6.36 18.00
CA ALA A 699 14.66 -5.32 17.01
C ALA A 699 13.35 -4.60 16.63
N ASP A 700 13.51 -3.44 16.01
CA ASP A 700 12.42 -2.74 15.33
C ASP A 700 11.98 -3.54 14.10
N CYS A 701 10.67 -3.62 13.87
CA CYS A 701 10.07 -4.40 12.80
C CYS A 701 10.16 -3.75 11.41
N THR A 702 10.39 -2.43 11.36
CA THR A 702 10.16 -1.57 10.19
C THR A 702 11.35 -0.69 9.81
N GLU A 703 12.35 -0.48 10.68
CA GLU A 703 13.49 0.42 10.41
C GLU A 703 14.54 -0.19 9.44
N PRO A 704 14.58 0.25 8.17
CA PRO A 704 15.33 -0.43 7.12
C PRO A 704 16.84 -0.20 7.16
N LEU A 705 17.32 0.93 7.70
CA LEU A 705 18.76 1.24 7.73
C LEU A 705 19.53 0.38 8.73
N LYS A 706 18.83 -0.10 9.78
CA LYS A 706 19.44 -0.86 10.88
C LYS A 706 19.05 -2.34 10.86
N TYR A 707 17.84 -2.66 10.44
CA TYR A 707 17.22 -3.98 10.62
C TYR A 707 16.77 -4.63 9.31
N SER A 708 17.44 -4.36 8.19
CA SER A 708 17.29 -5.21 6.99
C SER A 708 18.11 -6.49 7.13
N MET A 709 17.44 -7.65 7.27
CA MET A 709 18.09 -8.94 7.52
C MET A 709 17.58 -10.03 6.60
N THR A 710 18.40 -11.07 6.39
CA THR A 710 17.95 -12.27 5.69
C THR A 710 16.93 -13.03 6.55
N TYR A 711 16.14 -13.88 5.92
CA TYR A 711 15.08 -14.65 6.58
C TYR A 711 14.77 -15.90 5.77
N ALA A 712 14.10 -16.85 6.39
CA ALA A 712 13.54 -18.00 5.71
C ALA A 712 12.03 -18.02 5.89
N CYS A 713 11.30 -18.34 4.83
CA CYS A 713 9.90 -18.69 4.90
C CYS A 713 9.75 -20.17 5.20
N GLN A 714 8.88 -20.52 6.14
CA GLN A 714 8.50 -21.87 6.50
C GLN A 714 7.13 -22.19 5.90
N PHE A 715 7.02 -23.37 5.28
CA PHE A 715 5.82 -23.90 4.66
C PHE A 715 5.51 -25.29 5.21
N ARG A 716 4.23 -25.66 5.12
CA ARG A 716 3.78 -27.02 5.44
C ARG A 716 4.21 -28.00 4.33
N PRO A 717 4.76 -29.18 4.67
CA PRO A 717 5.02 -30.23 3.69
C PRO A 717 3.74 -30.74 3.02
N CYS A 718 3.88 -31.20 1.78
CA CYS A 718 2.89 -31.98 1.08
C CYS A 718 2.55 -33.22 1.93
N ASP A 719 1.28 -33.55 2.15
CA ASP A 719 0.86 -34.84 2.74
C ASP A 719 -0.50 -35.26 2.16
N SER A 720 -1.10 -36.37 2.64
CA SER A 720 -2.36 -36.88 2.10
C SER A 720 -3.59 -36.02 2.43
N LYS A 721 -3.44 -34.94 3.19
CA LYS A 721 -4.51 -34.01 3.59
C LYS A 721 -4.20 -32.55 3.22
N TYR A 722 -2.99 -32.24 2.78
CA TYR A 722 -2.56 -30.89 2.48
C TYR A 722 -1.96 -30.76 1.07
N ASP A 723 -2.50 -29.82 0.30
CA ASP A 723 -1.96 -29.38 -0.99
C ASP A 723 -0.85 -28.36 -0.76
N CYS A 724 0.38 -28.73 -1.09
CA CYS A 724 1.56 -27.88 -0.93
C CYS A 724 1.92 -27.09 -2.19
N ARG A 725 1.11 -27.14 -3.25
CA ARG A 725 1.36 -26.39 -4.48
C ARG A 725 1.18 -24.89 -4.20
N MET A 726 2.23 -24.11 -4.48
CA MET A 726 2.28 -22.68 -4.18
C MET A 726 1.51 -21.86 -5.20
#